data_AF-A0A4Q3U033-F1
#
_entry.id   AF-A0A4Q3U033-F1
#
_cell.length_a   1.000
_cell.length_b   1.000
_cell.length_c   1.000
_cell.angle_alpha   90.00
_cell.angle_beta   90.00
_cell.angle_gamma   90.00
#
_symmetry.space_group_name_H-M   'P 1'
#
loop_
_entity.id
_entity.type
_entity.pdbx_description
1 polymer ?
#
loop_
_entity_poly.entity_id
_entity_poly.type
_entity_poly.pdbx_seq_one_letter_code
_entity_poly.pdbx_strand_id
1 'polypeptide(L)'
;LVATFAVQLALGYSINSLSLFALVLAEVEAVRSELPAGMDISVPYNPTEFVAASVESVQHTLLEAVFLVVLVVLVFLQTWRAAIIPIVAIPVALVATFAVQLALGYSINSLSLFALVLAVGIVVDDAIVVVENVERYIREGLTPKEAAYRSMQEVSGALISIGLVLVSVFVPTMFVPGIPGIFYREFAIVITTASVVSLIVSLTLSPAMAALLLKPHKDHDTHRKPGLLGTAAYYGGYAGRKFNQGFDWLSDRYGRLTARLVRTVAMVLVVYAVLLGLTAWRLVDTPSGFIPEQDQGFLIGVVQLPPGASLDRTQAVMTRASDVIRNTEGVDGLIAFAGLDGTSFSFGSNAATIFVRLDAFEDRKSAEQSAAALAGAITGATMGIEDANIFVIAPPAVQGLGNGNGFQLMVQDTAGAGYRPLEGATFAMMGVAAQAPDQVQQVFSTYNTGSPRIAADVDRDKALMMGVQPSDVFSTLGVYLGSSYVNDFNFLGRTFRVTAQAEPTARDDIADIANLKTRSATGAMVPIGSVANLREDSGPASVVRYNLFPAAELQGQAAPGVSSGQAIAAMEQMAEATLPAGFSYEWTGLALQEKASAGGATLVFAMAVVLVFLVLAAQYEAFTLPLAVVLIVPMCILAAMIGVNIRGLDNNILVQIGLVVLIALAAKNAILIVEFAKQAEDEGLSRWDAAVRAAQTRLRPILMTSFAFIFGVVPLMLATGPGAEMRQSLGTAVFSGMLGVTLFGLLFTPVFYVISRKLAGYMPKAPEKERTLPTTYGTPEHDRIDPPASGAAPAAGDAA
;
A
#
# COMPACT_ATOMS: atom_id res chain seq x y z
N LEU A 1 31.63 21.95 -21.55
CA LEU A 1 31.39 20.52 -21.84
C LEU A 1 30.75 19.92 -20.60
N VAL A 2 29.52 19.43 -20.72
CA VAL A 2 28.80 18.77 -19.61
C VAL A 2 28.78 17.28 -19.94
N ALA A 3 29.38 16.47 -19.08
CA ALA A 3 29.30 15.02 -19.17
C ALA A 3 28.27 14.55 -18.15
N THR A 4 27.26 13.81 -18.61
CA THR A 4 26.23 13.24 -17.73
C THR A 4 26.43 11.74 -17.65
N PHE A 5 26.41 11.21 -16.44
CA PHE A 5 26.45 9.79 -16.17
C PHE A 5 25.19 9.41 -15.41
N ALA A 6 24.58 8.28 -15.78
CA ALA A 6 23.44 7.71 -15.09
C ALA A 6 23.86 6.39 -14.44
N VAL A 7 23.53 6.22 -13.17
CA VAL A 7 23.69 4.95 -12.46
C VAL A 7 22.32 4.32 -12.35
N GLN A 8 22.08 3.25 -13.10
CA GLN A 8 20.83 2.50 -13.05
C GLN A 8 21.04 1.21 -12.26
N LEU A 9 20.15 0.97 -11.29
CA LEU A 9 20.07 -0.31 -10.60
C LEU A 9 19.61 -1.41 -11.57
N ALA A 10 20.40 -2.46 -11.72
CA ALA A 10 19.99 -3.63 -12.48
C ALA A 10 18.88 -4.38 -11.71
N LEU A 11 17.75 -4.61 -12.39
CA LEU A 11 16.63 -5.39 -11.85
C LEU A 11 17.09 -6.84 -11.54
N GLY A 12 16.68 -7.37 -10.39
CA GLY A 12 16.91 -8.79 -10.01
C GLY A 12 17.89 -9.02 -8.86
N TYR A 13 18.57 -7.99 -8.36
CA TYR A 13 19.40 -8.07 -7.14
C TYR A 13 18.72 -7.38 -5.96
N SER A 14 18.74 -8.00 -4.78
CA SER A 14 18.27 -7.41 -3.52
C SER A 14 19.29 -6.38 -2.99
N ILE A 15 19.48 -5.28 -3.72
CA ILE A 15 20.40 -4.20 -3.36
C ILE A 15 19.63 -3.12 -2.60
N ASN A 16 20.17 -2.67 -1.48
CA ASN A 16 19.62 -1.53 -0.76
C ASN A 16 19.98 -0.23 -1.52
N SER A 17 18.96 0.49 -1.99
CA SER A 17 19.13 1.72 -2.78
C SER A 17 19.85 2.83 -2.01
N LEU A 18 19.57 2.99 -0.71
CA LEU A 18 20.20 4.00 0.14
C LEU A 18 21.69 3.70 0.36
N SER A 19 22.03 2.44 0.66
CA SER A 19 23.42 2.00 0.82
C SER A 19 24.21 2.14 -0.48
N LEU A 20 23.63 1.76 -1.62
CA LEU A 20 24.28 1.95 -2.91
C LEU A 20 24.53 3.43 -3.19
N PHE A 21 23.53 4.28 -2.97
CA PHE A 21 23.67 5.71 -3.22
C PHE A 21 24.75 6.35 -2.33
N ALA A 22 24.82 5.96 -1.05
CA ALA A 22 25.89 6.41 -0.16
C ALA A 22 27.28 6.03 -0.68
N LEU A 23 27.44 4.83 -1.24
CA LEU A 23 28.71 4.40 -1.86
C LEU A 23 29.01 5.19 -3.14
N VAL A 24 28.00 5.45 -3.98
CA VAL A 24 28.16 6.26 -5.19
C VAL A 24 28.59 7.68 -4.84
N LEU A 25 27.97 8.31 -3.83
CA LEU A 25 28.37 9.65 -3.37
C LEU A 25 29.80 9.67 -2.80
N ALA A 26 30.18 8.64 -2.05
CA ALA A 26 31.54 8.53 -1.52
C ALA A 26 32.58 8.46 -2.66
N GLU A 27 32.28 7.71 -3.72
CA GLU A 27 33.14 7.62 -4.91
C GLU A 27 33.18 8.94 -5.69
N VAL A 28 32.02 9.60 -5.87
CA VAL A 28 31.93 10.92 -6.51
C VAL A 28 32.80 11.94 -5.77
N GLU A 29 32.77 11.94 -4.43
CA GLU A 29 33.59 12.85 -3.63
C GLU A 29 35.09 12.51 -3.73
N ALA A 30 35.45 11.23 -3.80
CA ALA A 30 36.84 10.82 -4.01
C ALA A 30 37.37 11.34 -5.36
N VAL A 31 36.60 11.13 -6.44
CA VAL A 31 36.95 11.55 -7.81
C VAL A 31 36.96 13.07 -7.96
N ARG A 32 36.19 13.81 -7.16
CA ARG A 32 36.11 15.28 -7.23
C ARG A 32 37.49 15.96 -7.12
N SER A 33 38.40 15.37 -6.34
CA SER A 33 39.78 15.88 -6.19
C SER A 33 40.70 15.62 -7.40
N GLU A 34 40.33 14.67 -8.26
CA GLU A 34 41.07 14.29 -9.47
C GLU A 34 40.56 15.02 -10.72
N LEU A 35 39.47 15.79 -10.61
CA LEU A 35 38.87 16.49 -11.73
C LEU A 35 39.80 17.59 -12.29
N PRO A 36 39.83 17.77 -13.62
CA PRO A 36 40.51 18.90 -14.22
C PRO A 36 39.96 20.24 -13.71
N ALA A 37 40.81 21.28 -13.70
CA ALA A 37 40.41 22.62 -13.28
C ALA A 37 39.18 23.11 -14.07
N GLY A 38 38.15 23.57 -13.34
CA GLY A 38 36.90 24.10 -13.90
C GLY A 38 35.80 23.06 -14.15
N MET A 39 36.00 21.79 -13.76
CA MET A 39 34.98 20.74 -13.78
C MET A 39 34.40 20.53 -12.37
N ASP A 40 33.08 20.42 -12.28
CA ASP A 40 32.36 20.08 -11.05
C ASP A 40 31.29 19.01 -11.35
N ILE A 41 30.87 18.29 -10.32
CA ILE A 41 29.86 17.24 -10.39
C ILE A 41 28.62 17.71 -9.63
N SER A 42 27.46 17.63 -10.29
CA SER A 42 26.15 17.89 -9.70
C SER A 42 25.27 16.64 -9.80
N VAL A 43 24.40 16.41 -8.81
CA VAL A 43 23.40 15.33 -8.82
C VAL A 43 22.00 15.94 -8.94
N PRO A 44 21.48 16.16 -10.17
CA PRO A 44 20.20 16.81 -10.37
C PRO A 44 18.99 15.89 -10.19
N TYR A 45 19.20 14.57 -10.26
CA TYR A 45 18.13 13.57 -10.13
C TYR A 45 18.58 12.45 -9.19
N ASN A 46 17.84 12.26 -8.10
CA ASN A 46 18.09 11.22 -7.11
C ASN A 46 16.77 10.70 -6.50
N PRO A 47 16.24 9.56 -6.98
CA PRO A 47 15.01 9.00 -6.44
C PRO A 47 15.16 8.48 -5.00
N THR A 48 16.40 8.31 -4.49
CA THR A 48 16.62 7.83 -3.13
C THR A 48 16.35 8.87 -2.05
N GLU A 49 16.38 10.17 -2.39
CA GLU A 49 15.99 11.26 -1.49
C GLU A 49 14.53 11.12 -1.06
N PHE A 50 13.63 10.83 -2.00
CA PHE A 50 12.23 10.56 -1.69
C PHE A 50 12.08 9.35 -0.76
N VAL A 51 12.81 8.27 -1.01
CA VAL A 51 12.76 7.06 -0.17
C VAL A 51 13.23 7.37 1.25
N ALA A 52 14.35 8.08 1.40
CA ALA A 52 14.88 8.48 2.70
C ALA A 52 13.90 9.38 3.45
N ALA A 53 13.40 10.44 2.80
CA ALA A 53 12.48 11.39 3.41
C ALA A 53 11.10 10.77 3.73
N SER A 54 10.65 9.81 2.91
CA SER A 54 9.45 9.00 3.17
C SER A 54 9.64 8.18 4.44
N VAL A 55 10.73 7.43 4.56
CA VAL A 55 11.05 6.62 5.75
C VAL A 55 11.17 7.50 7.01
N GLU A 56 11.88 8.62 6.93
CA GLU A 56 12.02 9.57 8.04
C GLU A 56 10.66 10.14 8.48
N SER A 57 9.82 10.54 7.53
CA SER A 57 8.44 10.99 7.82
C SER A 57 7.61 9.91 8.52
N VAL A 58 7.75 8.63 8.13
CA VAL A 58 7.04 7.54 8.82
C VAL A 58 7.59 7.34 10.24
N GLN A 59 8.90 7.49 10.46
CA GLN A 59 9.50 7.42 11.80
C GLN A 59 8.96 8.51 12.73
N HIS A 60 8.86 9.76 12.25
CA HIS A 60 8.22 10.84 13.00
C HIS A 60 6.76 10.50 13.33
N THR A 61 6.02 10.02 12.33
CA THR A 61 4.62 9.60 12.49
C THR A 61 4.48 8.48 13.55
N LEU A 62 5.42 7.53 13.58
CA LEU A 62 5.46 6.45 14.58
C LEU A 62 5.71 6.99 15.99
N LEU A 63 6.65 7.92 16.14
CA LEU A 63 6.93 8.55 17.44
C LEU A 63 5.73 9.36 17.94
N GLU A 64 5.06 10.11 17.06
CA GLU A 64 3.82 10.83 17.37
C GLU A 64 2.70 9.87 17.77
N ALA A 65 2.52 8.77 17.04
CA ALA A 65 1.54 7.75 17.35
C ALA A 65 1.79 7.11 18.72
N VAL A 66 3.04 6.71 19.01
CA VAL A 66 3.42 6.20 20.33
C VAL A 66 3.14 7.23 21.41
N PHE A 67 3.53 8.49 21.21
CA PHE A 67 3.29 9.57 22.17
C PHE A 67 1.79 9.75 22.45
N LEU A 68 0.95 9.79 21.42
CA LEU A 68 -0.50 9.92 21.57
C LEU A 68 -1.12 8.71 22.28
N VAL A 69 -0.68 7.49 21.96
CA VAL A 69 -1.12 6.27 22.64
C VAL A 69 -0.76 6.33 24.12
N VAL A 70 0.49 6.69 24.46
CA VAL A 70 0.95 6.85 25.84
C VAL A 70 0.12 7.92 26.57
N LEU A 71 -0.17 9.04 25.92
CA LEU A 71 -1.00 10.10 26.47
C LEU A 71 -2.41 9.60 26.82
N VAL A 72 -3.06 8.87 25.90
CA VAL A 72 -4.39 8.29 26.14
C VAL A 72 -4.35 7.30 27.30
N VAL A 73 -3.37 6.40 27.33
CA VAL A 73 -3.19 5.44 28.43
C VAL A 73 -3.05 6.15 29.77
N LEU A 74 -2.25 7.21 29.83
CA LEU A 74 -2.02 8.00 31.05
C LEU A 74 -3.30 8.73 31.50
N VAL A 75 -4.10 9.25 30.57
CA VAL A 75 -5.38 9.91 30.85
C VAL A 75 -6.39 8.93 31.46
N PHE A 76 -6.48 7.71 30.92
CA PHE A 76 -7.44 6.71 31.39
C PHE A 76 -7.03 6.06 32.71
N LEU A 77 -5.76 5.68 32.87
CA LEU A 77 -5.29 5.00 34.09
C LEU A 77 -5.01 5.96 35.24
N GLN A 78 -4.79 7.26 34.96
CA GLN A 78 -4.57 8.35 35.94
C GLN A 78 -3.38 8.14 36.90
N THR A 79 -2.64 7.04 36.76
CA THR A 79 -1.49 6.69 37.57
C THR A 79 -0.32 6.30 36.67
N TRP A 80 0.82 6.95 36.87
CA TRP A 80 2.03 6.66 36.07
C TRP A 80 2.51 5.21 36.25
N ARG A 81 2.24 4.61 37.42
CA ARG A 81 2.61 3.23 37.76
C ARG A 81 1.78 2.19 37.00
N ALA A 82 0.50 2.45 36.79
CA ALA A 82 -0.32 1.58 35.94
C ALA A 82 0.02 1.82 34.47
N ALA A 83 0.22 3.08 34.07
CA ALA A 83 0.55 3.43 32.69
C ALA A 83 1.89 2.85 32.20
N ILE A 84 2.91 2.74 33.04
CA ILE A 84 4.22 2.22 32.60
C ILE A 84 4.16 0.77 32.11
N ILE A 85 3.19 -0.02 32.58
CA ILE A 85 3.05 -1.44 32.24
C ILE A 85 2.77 -1.62 30.73
N PRO A 86 1.70 -1.05 30.15
CA PRO A 86 1.48 -1.07 28.71
C PRO A 86 2.50 -0.25 27.92
N ILE A 87 3.09 0.81 28.50
CA ILE A 87 4.15 1.59 27.83
C ILE A 87 5.39 0.73 27.55
N VAL A 88 5.80 -0.13 28.49
CA VAL A 88 6.96 -1.03 28.33
C VAL A 88 6.67 -2.14 27.31
N ALA A 89 5.42 -2.53 27.12
CA ALA A 89 5.05 -3.54 26.13
C ALA A 89 5.34 -3.07 24.68
N ILE A 90 5.23 -1.77 24.40
CA ILE A 90 5.48 -1.18 23.07
C ILE A 90 6.91 -1.47 22.58
N PRO A 91 7.99 -1.01 23.23
CA PRO A 91 9.35 -1.22 22.73
C PRO A 91 9.72 -2.71 22.69
N VAL A 92 9.23 -3.52 23.63
CA VAL A 92 9.48 -4.97 23.64
C VAL A 92 8.89 -5.64 22.39
N ALA A 93 7.63 -5.32 22.06
CA ALA A 93 6.99 -5.88 20.88
C ALA A 93 7.61 -5.38 19.58
N LEU A 94 7.95 -4.09 19.49
CA LEU A 94 8.58 -3.51 18.29
C LEU A 94 9.96 -4.12 18.03
N VAL A 95 10.82 -4.22 19.05
CA VAL A 95 12.16 -4.82 18.91
C VAL A 95 12.07 -6.30 18.53
N ALA A 96 11.16 -7.06 19.15
CA ALA A 96 10.94 -8.45 18.80
C ALA A 96 10.43 -8.60 17.35
N THR A 97 9.57 -7.68 16.89
CA THR A 97 9.07 -7.68 15.51
C THR A 97 10.21 -7.45 14.51
N PHE A 98 11.09 -6.48 14.77
CA PHE A 98 12.29 -6.29 13.95
C PHE A 98 13.21 -7.52 13.92
N ALA A 99 13.40 -8.19 15.06
CA ALA A 99 14.21 -9.40 15.12
C ALA A 99 13.64 -10.54 14.26
N VAL A 100 12.32 -10.73 14.25
CA VAL A 100 11.66 -11.73 13.42
C VAL A 100 11.68 -11.33 11.94
N GLN A 101 11.43 -10.07 11.61
CA GLN A 101 11.56 -9.59 10.23
C GLN A 101 12.96 -9.85 9.68
N LEU A 102 14.00 -9.54 10.47
CA LEU A 102 15.39 -9.81 10.11
C LEU A 102 15.64 -11.32 9.92
N ALA A 103 15.12 -12.17 10.81
CA ALA A 103 15.27 -13.62 10.72
C ALA A 103 14.58 -14.21 9.47
N LEU A 104 13.48 -13.60 9.01
CA LEU A 104 12.75 -13.99 7.82
C LEU A 104 13.27 -13.33 6.52
N GLY A 105 14.27 -12.46 6.61
CA GLY A 105 14.85 -11.75 5.46
C GLY A 105 14.01 -10.59 4.93
N TYR A 106 13.09 -10.05 5.74
CA TYR A 106 12.31 -8.86 5.39
C TYR A 106 13.12 -7.58 5.65
N SER A 107 12.91 -6.58 4.79
CA SER A 107 13.54 -5.27 4.90
C SER A 107 12.68 -4.30 5.70
N ILE A 108 13.29 -3.27 6.28
CA ILE A 108 12.55 -2.12 6.81
C ILE A 108 12.26 -1.18 5.64
N ASN A 109 10.98 -0.99 5.35
CA ASN A 109 10.46 -0.13 4.29
C ASN A 109 9.22 0.64 4.78
N SER A 110 8.71 1.58 3.98
CA SER A 110 7.56 2.42 4.37
C SER A 110 6.32 1.59 4.72
N LEU A 111 6.04 0.48 4.03
CA LEU A 111 4.89 -0.40 4.32
C LEU A 111 5.05 -1.10 5.67
N SER A 112 6.22 -1.68 5.93
CA SER A 112 6.50 -2.33 7.21
C SER A 112 6.43 -1.35 8.38
N LEU A 113 6.85 -0.09 8.18
CA LEU A 113 6.74 0.96 9.19
C LEU A 113 5.29 1.38 9.42
N PHE A 114 4.46 1.50 8.37
CA PHE A 114 3.02 1.73 8.54
C PHE A 114 2.36 0.63 9.35
N ALA A 115 2.69 -0.63 9.05
CA ALA A 115 2.21 -1.77 9.81
C ALA A 115 2.65 -1.71 11.28
N LEU A 116 3.88 -1.24 11.57
CA LEU A 116 4.35 -1.04 12.94
C LEU A 116 3.56 0.06 13.65
N VAL A 117 3.19 1.15 12.98
CA VAL A 117 2.35 2.19 13.60
C VAL A 117 0.99 1.63 14.00
N LEU A 118 0.36 0.83 13.12
CA LEU A 118 -0.88 0.12 13.46
C LEU A 118 -0.68 -0.87 14.62
N ALA A 119 0.46 -1.58 14.61
CA ALA A 119 0.79 -2.55 15.64
C ALA A 119 0.95 -1.91 17.03
N VAL A 120 1.42 -0.66 17.14
CA VAL A 120 1.51 0.05 18.43
C VAL A 120 0.15 0.06 19.14
N GLY A 121 -0.92 0.40 18.44
CA GLY A 121 -2.26 0.40 19.02
C GLY A 121 -2.74 -1.00 19.41
N ILE A 122 -2.41 -2.03 18.62
CA ILE A 122 -2.77 -3.43 18.88
C ILE A 122 -2.04 -3.99 20.11
N VAL A 123 -0.74 -3.73 20.22
CA VAL A 123 0.13 -4.27 21.29
C VAL A 123 -0.26 -3.73 22.67
N VAL A 124 -0.56 -2.43 22.74
CA VAL A 124 -0.86 -1.77 24.03
C VAL A 124 -2.19 -2.26 24.60
N ASP A 125 -3.13 -2.61 23.73
CA ASP A 125 -4.48 -3.02 24.11
C ASP A 125 -4.49 -4.27 25.02
N ASP A 126 -3.71 -5.31 24.72
CA ASP A 126 -3.68 -6.52 25.56
C ASP A 126 -3.13 -6.22 26.97
N ALA A 127 -2.09 -5.40 27.05
CA ALA A 127 -1.52 -4.95 28.31
C ALA A 127 -2.49 -4.03 29.09
N ILE A 128 -3.23 -3.16 28.41
CA ILE A 128 -4.29 -2.33 29.01
C ILE A 128 -5.36 -3.23 29.62
N VAL A 129 -5.85 -4.24 28.89
CA VAL A 129 -6.90 -5.15 29.37
C VAL A 129 -6.47 -5.85 30.66
N VAL A 130 -5.21 -6.29 30.74
CA VAL A 130 -4.65 -6.88 31.97
C VAL A 130 -4.62 -5.85 33.09
N VAL A 131 -4.02 -4.68 32.87
CA VAL A 131 -3.81 -3.66 33.92
C VAL A 131 -5.13 -3.13 34.47
N GLU A 132 -6.10 -2.79 33.62
CA GLU A 132 -7.41 -2.29 34.05
C GLU A 132 -8.17 -3.35 34.86
N ASN A 133 -8.04 -4.62 34.49
CA ASN A 133 -8.70 -5.70 35.23
C ASN A 133 -8.05 -5.96 36.60
N VAL A 134 -6.71 -5.84 36.70
CA VAL A 134 -6.02 -5.86 38.00
C VAL A 134 -6.43 -4.65 38.85
N GLU A 135 -6.46 -3.45 38.28
CA GLU A 135 -6.89 -2.22 38.95
C GLU A 135 -8.33 -2.33 39.50
N ARG A 136 -9.24 -2.93 38.73
CA ARG A 136 -10.61 -3.22 39.19
C ARG A 136 -10.61 -4.07 40.46
N TYR A 137 -9.83 -5.17 40.49
CA TYR A 137 -9.75 -6.04 41.66
C TYR A 137 -9.04 -5.39 42.86
N ILE A 138 -8.06 -4.51 42.63
CA ILE A 138 -7.44 -3.72 43.71
C ILE A 138 -8.46 -2.75 44.31
N ARG A 139 -9.35 -2.14 43.49
CA ARG A 139 -10.45 -1.29 43.98
C ARG A 139 -11.49 -2.08 44.78
N GLU A 140 -11.66 -3.36 44.49
CA GLU A 140 -12.50 -4.29 45.27
C GLU A 140 -11.83 -4.76 46.57
N GLY A 141 -10.59 -4.33 46.85
CA GLY A 141 -9.91 -4.55 48.14
C GLY A 141 -8.85 -5.67 48.15
N LEU A 142 -8.57 -6.30 47.00
CA LEU A 142 -7.54 -7.35 46.91
C LEU A 142 -6.13 -6.75 46.95
N THR A 143 -5.16 -7.52 47.45
CA THR A 143 -3.74 -7.14 47.34
C THR A 143 -3.30 -7.17 45.87
N PRO A 144 -2.32 -6.35 45.43
CA PRO A 144 -1.88 -6.32 44.02
C PRO A 144 -1.49 -7.69 43.46
N LYS A 145 -0.92 -8.58 44.29
CA LYS A 145 -0.54 -9.94 43.91
C LYS A 145 -1.77 -10.84 43.70
N GLU A 146 -2.73 -10.80 44.61
CA GLU A 146 -3.97 -11.59 44.51
C GLU A 146 -4.86 -11.08 43.36
N ALA A 147 -4.94 -9.75 43.22
CA ALA A 147 -5.64 -9.09 42.12
C ALA A 147 -5.05 -9.50 40.76
N ALA A 148 -3.72 -9.54 40.63
CA ALA A 148 -3.06 -10.01 39.41
C ALA A 148 -3.39 -11.49 39.11
N TYR A 149 -3.33 -12.36 40.10
CA TYR A 149 -3.63 -13.79 39.91
C TYR A 149 -5.10 -14.01 39.50
N ARG A 150 -6.04 -13.38 40.22
CA ARG A 150 -7.47 -13.49 39.94
C ARG A 150 -7.83 -12.88 38.58
N SER A 151 -7.21 -11.74 38.24
CA SER A 151 -7.36 -11.13 36.93
C SER A 151 -6.96 -12.08 35.80
N MET A 152 -5.82 -12.76 35.92
CA MET A 152 -5.37 -13.70 34.89
C MET A 152 -6.28 -14.91 34.74
N GLN A 153 -6.94 -15.38 35.80
CA GLN A 153 -7.95 -16.43 35.67
C GLN A 153 -9.15 -16.01 34.83
N GLU A 154 -9.50 -14.73 34.85
CA GLU A 154 -10.65 -14.17 34.12
C GLU A 154 -10.28 -13.78 32.67
N VAL A 155 -9.12 -13.15 32.44
CA VAL A 155 -8.79 -12.54 31.14
C VAL A 155 -7.94 -13.41 30.21
N SER A 156 -7.23 -14.43 30.70
CA SER A 156 -6.29 -15.21 29.86
C SER A 156 -6.96 -15.85 28.65
N GLY A 157 -8.15 -16.42 28.82
CA GLY A 157 -8.92 -17.04 27.74
C GLY A 157 -9.30 -16.03 26.66
N ALA A 158 -9.73 -14.83 27.08
CA ALA A 158 -10.04 -13.74 26.16
C ALA A 158 -8.79 -13.29 25.38
N LEU A 159 -7.65 -13.11 26.06
CA LEU A 159 -6.39 -12.68 25.44
C LEU A 159 -5.90 -13.69 24.38
N ILE A 160 -5.92 -14.99 24.69
CA ILE A 160 -5.54 -16.04 23.72
C ILE A 160 -6.49 -16.03 22.52
N SER A 161 -7.80 -15.89 22.76
CA SER A 161 -8.81 -15.80 21.70
C SER A 161 -8.55 -14.62 20.75
N ILE A 162 -8.25 -13.46 21.33
CA ILE A 162 -7.92 -12.24 20.59
C ILE A 162 -6.66 -12.43 19.74
N GLY A 163 -5.59 -12.98 20.34
CA GLY A 163 -4.34 -13.24 19.64
C GLY A 163 -4.52 -14.21 18.47
N LEU A 164 -5.23 -15.32 18.66
CA LEU A 164 -5.53 -16.28 17.60
C LEU A 164 -6.36 -15.66 16.48
N VAL A 165 -7.33 -14.80 16.80
CA VAL A 165 -8.15 -14.10 15.79
C VAL A 165 -7.31 -13.13 14.97
N LEU A 166 -6.44 -12.34 15.60
CA LEU A 166 -5.50 -11.45 14.89
C LEU A 166 -4.63 -12.25 13.91
N VAL A 167 -4.02 -13.34 14.38
CA VAL A 167 -3.21 -14.24 13.52
C VAL A 167 -4.05 -14.81 12.37
N SER A 168 -5.28 -15.26 12.64
CA SER A 168 -6.16 -15.90 11.66
C SER A 168 -6.64 -14.96 10.56
N VAL A 169 -6.76 -13.66 10.85
CA VAL A 169 -7.13 -12.65 9.87
C VAL A 169 -5.97 -12.36 8.91
N PHE A 170 -4.74 -12.25 9.43
CA PHE A 170 -3.59 -11.83 8.64
C PHE A 170 -2.87 -12.96 7.91
N VAL A 171 -2.83 -14.17 8.47
CA VAL A 171 -2.12 -15.31 7.85
C VAL A 171 -2.60 -15.61 6.41
N PRO A 172 -3.91 -15.64 6.10
CA PRO A 172 -4.38 -15.85 4.72
C PRO A 172 -3.88 -14.81 3.73
N THR A 173 -3.75 -13.56 4.18
CA THR A 173 -3.35 -12.46 3.31
C THR A 173 -1.91 -12.60 2.79
N MET A 174 -1.07 -13.39 3.48
CA MET A 174 0.29 -13.71 3.02
C MET A 174 0.32 -14.57 1.75
N PHE A 175 -0.77 -15.28 1.44
CA PHE A 175 -0.85 -16.19 0.29
C PHE A 175 -1.47 -15.54 -0.95
N VAL A 176 -1.79 -14.25 -0.88
CA VAL A 176 -2.31 -13.50 -2.03
C VAL A 176 -1.20 -13.40 -3.08
N PRO A 177 -1.46 -13.77 -4.35
CA PRO A 177 -0.47 -13.64 -5.42
C PRO A 177 -0.39 -12.20 -5.95
N GLY A 178 0.60 -11.94 -6.80
CA GLY A 178 0.77 -10.65 -7.48
C GLY A 178 1.26 -9.52 -6.57
N ILE A 179 1.12 -8.29 -7.05
CA ILE A 179 1.57 -7.08 -6.34
C ILE A 179 0.80 -6.83 -5.06
N PRO A 180 -0.55 -6.92 -5.00
CA PRO A 180 -1.28 -6.75 -3.75
C PRO A 180 -0.76 -7.71 -2.67
N GLY A 181 -0.39 -8.93 -3.05
CA GLY A 181 0.21 -9.91 -2.16
C GLY A 181 1.55 -9.50 -1.54
N ILE A 182 2.35 -8.67 -2.22
CA ILE A 182 3.57 -8.10 -1.64
C ILE A 182 3.18 -7.13 -0.51
N PHE A 183 2.22 -6.23 -0.76
CA PHE A 183 1.74 -5.28 0.25
C PHE A 183 1.12 -6.01 1.44
N TYR A 184 0.25 -7.00 1.21
CA TYR A 184 -0.36 -7.78 2.28
C TYR A 184 0.68 -8.51 3.14
N ARG A 185 1.73 -9.08 2.56
CA ARG A 185 2.79 -9.78 3.31
C ARG A 185 3.54 -8.87 4.27
N GLU A 186 3.90 -7.66 3.83
CA GLU A 186 4.59 -6.68 4.68
C GLU A 186 3.76 -6.34 5.94
N PHE A 187 2.45 -6.13 5.78
CA PHE A 187 1.56 -5.87 6.91
C PHE A 187 1.30 -7.10 7.76
N ALA A 188 1.04 -8.25 7.12
CA ALA A 188 0.67 -9.48 7.79
C ALA A 188 1.77 -9.95 8.74
N ILE A 189 3.03 -9.92 8.31
CA ILE A 189 4.14 -10.39 9.13
C ILE A 189 4.34 -9.48 10.33
N VAL A 190 4.38 -8.17 10.11
CA VAL A 190 4.52 -7.20 11.20
C VAL A 190 3.41 -7.34 12.22
N ILE A 191 2.15 -7.33 11.79
CA ILE A 191 1.01 -7.37 12.71
C ILE A 191 0.89 -8.73 13.40
N THR A 192 1.09 -9.83 12.68
CA THR A 192 1.04 -11.19 13.26
C THR A 192 2.13 -11.36 14.30
N THR A 193 3.38 -11.00 13.98
CA THR A 193 4.48 -11.09 14.93
C THR A 193 4.26 -10.18 16.13
N ALA A 194 3.90 -8.92 15.92
CA ALA A 194 3.64 -7.98 17.01
C ALA A 194 2.50 -8.48 17.92
N SER A 195 1.45 -9.07 17.35
CA SER A 195 0.33 -9.64 18.10
C SER A 195 0.73 -10.87 18.92
N VAL A 196 1.53 -11.78 18.34
CA VAL A 196 2.03 -12.96 19.07
C VAL A 196 2.95 -12.55 20.23
N VAL A 197 3.85 -11.59 19.99
CA VAL A 197 4.72 -11.07 21.05
C VAL A 197 3.91 -10.33 22.11
N SER A 198 2.93 -9.52 21.72
CA SER A 198 1.98 -8.85 22.63
C SER A 198 1.27 -9.85 23.53
N LEU A 199 0.76 -10.96 22.95
CA LEU A 199 0.12 -12.02 23.71
C LEU A 199 1.08 -12.62 24.75
N ILE A 200 2.31 -12.94 24.36
CA ILE A 200 3.32 -13.47 25.30
C ILE A 200 3.59 -12.46 26.43
N VAL A 201 3.77 -11.19 26.09
CA VAL A 201 4.06 -10.10 27.05
C VAL A 201 2.87 -9.84 27.99
N SER A 202 1.64 -9.91 27.49
CA SER A 202 0.42 -9.73 28.29
C SER A 202 0.15 -10.89 29.25
N LEU A 203 0.53 -12.12 28.89
CA LEU A 203 0.39 -13.29 29.75
C LEU A 203 1.53 -13.45 30.77
N THR A 204 2.70 -12.85 30.53
CA THR A 204 3.90 -13.05 31.36
C THR A 204 4.36 -11.78 32.08
N LEU A 205 4.83 -10.78 31.34
CA LEU A 205 5.45 -9.58 31.88
C LEU A 205 4.42 -8.63 32.50
N SER A 206 3.27 -8.43 31.86
CA SER A 206 2.25 -7.46 32.32
C SER A 206 1.68 -7.80 33.71
N PRO A 207 1.29 -9.05 34.02
CA PRO A 207 0.77 -9.41 35.35
C PRO A 207 1.86 -9.36 36.42
N ALA A 208 3.10 -9.73 36.07
CA ALA A 208 4.24 -9.63 36.97
C ALA A 208 4.55 -8.17 37.34
N MET A 209 4.55 -7.27 36.35
CA MET A 209 4.73 -5.83 36.59
C MET A 209 3.56 -5.24 37.37
N ALA A 210 2.32 -5.65 37.10
CA ALA A 210 1.15 -5.21 37.85
C ALA A 210 1.26 -5.57 39.34
N ALA A 211 1.65 -6.81 39.65
CA ALA A 211 1.83 -7.26 41.03
C ALA A 211 2.96 -6.53 41.78
N LEU A 212 4.00 -6.07 41.07
CA LEU A 212 5.17 -5.39 41.66
C LEU A 212 5.03 -3.87 41.76
N LEU A 213 4.37 -3.23 40.78
CA LEU A 213 4.34 -1.76 40.65
C LEU A 213 3.08 -1.12 41.23
N LEU A 214 1.94 -1.81 41.15
CA LEU A 214 0.65 -1.29 41.62
C LEU A 214 0.60 -1.27 43.15
N LYS A 215 -0.17 -0.32 43.70
CA LYS A 215 -0.32 -0.13 45.14
C LYS A 215 -1.77 -0.37 45.56
N PRO A 216 -2.02 -0.90 46.78
CA PRO A 216 -3.37 -0.94 47.33
C PRO A 216 -3.98 0.46 47.41
N HIS A 217 -5.24 0.60 47.01
CA HIS A 217 -6.01 1.81 47.23
C HIS A 217 -6.36 1.88 48.73
N LYS A 218 -5.59 2.66 49.50
CA LYS A 218 -5.99 3.03 50.87
C LYS A 218 -6.98 4.17 50.78
N ASP A 219 -8.10 4.07 51.51
CA ASP A 219 -9.00 5.19 51.72
C ASP A 219 -8.23 6.42 52.23
N HIS A 220 -8.61 7.57 51.69
CA HIS A 220 -7.89 8.84 51.77
C HIS A 220 -7.40 9.22 53.18
N ASP A 221 -6.08 9.21 53.41
CA ASP A 221 -5.47 10.07 54.43
C ASP A 221 -5.43 11.53 53.92
N THR A 222 -6.19 12.38 54.59
CA THR A 222 -6.53 13.77 54.27
C THR A 222 -5.42 14.80 54.52
N HIS A 223 -4.13 14.43 54.50
CA HIS A 223 -3.06 15.40 54.75
C HIS A 223 -1.89 15.27 53.77
N ARG A 224 -1.87 16.11 52.71
CA ARG A 224 -0.64 16.41 51.96
C ARG A 224 -0.47 17.92 51.72
N LYS A 225 0.74 18.39 52.06
CA LYS A 225 1.17 19.79 52.20
C LYS A 225 1.20 20.58 50.87
N PRO A 226 1.07 21.92 50.90
CA PRO A 226 1.00 22.76 49.71
C PRO A 226 2.40 23.01 49.11
N GLY A 227 2.53 22.75 47.81
CA GLY A 227 3.68 23.09 46.96
C GLY A 227 3.27 22.98 45.49
N LEU A 228 4.06 23.51 44.54
CA LEU A 228 3.73 23.51 43.10
C LEU A 228 3.33 22.12 42.55
N LEU A 229 4.05 21.07 42.95
CA LEU A 229 3.73 19.67 42.65
C LEU A 229 2.44 19.17 43.34
N GLY A 230 2.13 19.68 44.53
CA GLY A 230 0.89 19.37 45.26
C GLY A 230 -0.34 20.02 44.63
N THR A 231 -0.18 21.22 44.07
CA THR A 231 -1.24 21.93 43.35
C THR A 231 -1.54 21.27 42.00
N ALA A 232 -0.50 20.88 41.24
CA ALA A 232 -0.65 20.10 40.00
C ALA A 232 -1.31 18.73 40.26
N ALA A 233 -0.90 18.03 41.34
CA ALA A 233 -1.52 16.77 41.76
C ALA A 233 -2.97 16.94 42.24
N TYR A 234 -3.31 18.08 42.85
CA TYR A 234 -4.68 18.40 43.26
C TYR A 234 -5.60 18.66 42.06
N TYR A 235 -5.17 19.49 41.09
CA TYR A 235 -5.93 19.74 39.87
C TYR A 235 -6.02 18.49 38.99
N GLY A 236 -4.93 17.70 38.87
CA GLY A 236 -4.93 16.41 38.18
C GLY A 236 -5.86 15.39 38.84
N GLY A 237 -5.83 15.29 40.17
CA GLY A 237 -6.75 14.44 40.93
C GLY A 237 -8.21 14.91 40.87
N TYR A 238 -8.46 16.22 40.80
CA TYR A 238 -9.80 16.78 40.60
C TYR A 238 -10.34 16.48 39.20
N ALA A 239 -9.53 16.72 38.16
CA ALA A 239 -9.88 16.40 36.77
C ALA A 239 -10.12 14.89 36.60
N GLY A 240 -9.26 14.05 37.18
CA GLY A 240 -9.43 12.60 37.17
C GLY A 240 -10.70 12.12 37.87
N ARG A 241 -11.03 12.69 39.05
CA ARG A 241 -12.30 12.39 39.73
C ARG A 241 -13.52 12.82 38.92
N LYS A 242 -13.47 14.00 38.28
CA LYS A 242 -14.56 14.48 37.40
C LYS A 242 -14.70 13.61 36.14
N PHE A 243 -13.59 13.20 35.54
CA PHE A 243 -13.58 12.23 34.43
C PHE A 243 -14.20 10.91 34.84
N ASN A 244 -13.81 10.36 35.99
CA ASN A 244 -14.37 9.11 36.51
C ASN A 244 -15.86 9.22 36.78
N GLN A 245 -16.32 10.30 37.43
CA GLN A 245 -17.76 10.57 37.65
C GLN A 245 -18.54 10.67 36.33
N GLY A 246 -17.99 11.33 35.32
CA GLY A 246 -18.59 11.40 33.99
C GLY A 246 -18.65 10.02 33.32
N PHE A 247 -17.61 9.22 33.49
CA PHE A 247 -17.54 7.88 32.95
C PHE A 247 -18.52 6.92 33.64
N ASP A 248 -18.65 6.99 34.96
CA ASP A 248 -19.59 6.16 35.72
C ASP A 248 -21.03 6.50 35.31
N TRP A 249 -21.34 7.80 35.15
CA TRP A 249 -22.61 8.24 34.58
C TRP A 249 -22.85 7.70 33.16
N LEU A 250 -21.81 7.71 32.31
CA LEU A 250 -21.90 7.18 30.95
C LEU A 250 -22.12 5.67 30.96
N SER A 251 -21.45 4.93 31.84
CA SER A 251 -21.62 3.48 32.03
C SER A 251 -23.02 3.11 32.49
N ASP A 252 -23.58 3.84 33.45
CA ASP A 252 -24.96 3.64 33.92
C ASP A 252 -26.00 3.96 32.85
N ARG A 253 -25.75 4.98 32.02
CA ARG A 253 -26.61 5.33 30.89
C ARG A 253 -26.52 4.30 29.78
N TYR A 254 -25.31 3.87 29.44
CA TYR A 254 -25.04 2.84 28.45
C TYR A 254 -25.68 1.50 28.86
N GLY A 255 -25.51 1.05 30.11
CA GLY A 255 -26.15 -0.18 30.58
C GLY A 255 -27.68 -0.13 30.53
N ARG A 256 -28.29 1.02 30.85
CA ARG A 256 -29.75 1.23 30.68
C ARG A 256 -30.17 1.22 29.22
N LEU A 257 -29.38 1.79 28.33
CA LEU A 257 -29.63 1.75 26.88
C LEU A 257 -29.54 0.30 26.38
N THR A 258 -28.48 -0.43 26.73
CA THR A 258 -28.29 -1.84 26.41
C THR A 258 -29.46 -2.68 26.93
N ALA A 259 -29.89 -2.50 28.18
CA ALA A 259 -31.05 -3.22 28.72
C ALA A 259 -32.34 -3.00 27.92
N ARG A 260 -32.53 -1.82 27.31
CA ARG A 260 -33.64 -1.56 26.38
C ARG A 260 -33.42 -2.21 25.02
N LEU A 261 -32.24 -2.01 24.41
CA LEU A 261 -31.91 -2.51 23.07
C LEU A 261 -32.03 -4.02 22.98
N VAL A 262 -31.50 -4.69 24.00
CA VAL A 262 -31.50 -6.15 24.07
C VAL A 262 -32.96 -6.61 24.22
N ARG A 263 -33.85 -5.91 24.96
CA ARG A 263 -35.30 -6.24 24.96
C ARG A 263 -36.05 -5.92 23.65
N THR A 264 -35.56 -5.00 22.82
CA THR A 264 -36.18 -4.59 21.54
C THR A 264 -35.47 -5.17 20.32
N VAL A 265 -35.11 -6.47 20.35
CA VAL A 265 -34.33 -7.16 19.30
C VAL A 265 -34.88 -6.94 17.89
N ALA A 266 -36.20 -7.00 17.70
CA ALA A 266 -36.81 -6.87 16.37
C ALA A 266 -36.52 -5.52 15.71
N MET A 267 -36.60 -4.42 16.46
CA MET A 267 -36.29 -3.07 15.96
C MET A 267 -34.81 -2.95 15.61
N VAL A 268 -33.92 -3.49 16.47
CA VAL A 268 -32.47 -3.47 16.24
C VAL A 268 -32.12 -4.26 14.98
N LEU A 269 -32.77 -5.39 14.72
CA LEU A 269 -32.58 -6.17 13.50
C LEU A 269 -33.05 -5.44 12.23
N VAL A 270 -34.16 -4.70 12.29
CA VAL A 270 -34.62 -3.88 11.16
C VAL A 270 -33.60 -2.78 10.85
N VAL A 271 -33.13 -2.07 11.88
CA VAL A 271 -32.08 -1.03 11.70
C VAL A 271 -30.80 -1.66 11.15
N TYR A 272 -30.39 -2.82 11.67
CA TYR A 272 -29.22 -3.53 11.17
C TYR A 272 -29.37 -3.96 9.71
N ALA A 273 -30.55 -4.45 9.29
CA ALA A 273 -30.82 -4.81 7.89
C ALA A 273 -30.74 -3.58 6.96
N VAL A 274 -31.23 -2.42 7.40
CA VAL A 274 -31.08 -1.16 6.64
C VAL A 274 -29.61 -0.77 6.54
N LEU A 275 -28.85 -0.85 7.64
CA LEU A 275 -27.42 -0.56 7.64
C LEU A 275 -26.64 -1.53 6.75
N LEU A 276 -26.99 -2.82 6.73
CA LEU A 276 -26.40 -3.78 5.80
C LEU A 276 -26.66 -3.42 4.33
N GLY A 277 -27.89 -2.99 4.01
CA GLY A 277 -28.22 -2.47 2.67
C GLY A 277 -27.35 -1.25 2.32
N LEU A 278 -27.15 -0.34 3.27
CA LEU A 278 -26.26 0.81 3.11
C LEU A 278 -24.79 0.40 2.95
N THR A 279 -24.31 -0.62 3.68
CA THR A 279 -22.96 -1.17 3.50
C THR A 279 -22.77 -1.72 2.10
N ALA A 280 -23.72 -2.53 1.62
CA ALA A 280 -23.65 -3.10 0.28
C ALA A 280 -23.68 -2.01 -0.80
N TRP A 281 -24.58 -1.03 -0.66
CA TRP A 281 -24.63 0.12 -1.57
C TRP A 281 -23.32 0.90 -1.55
N ARG A 282 -22.76 1.22 -0.38
CA ARG A 282 -21.50 1.97 -0.30
C ARG A 282 -20.29 1.21 -0.82
N LEU A 283 -20.21 -0.10 -0.62
CA LEU A 283 -19.12 -0.89 -1.20
C LEU A 283 -19.13 -0.87 -2.73
N VAL A 284 -20.31 -0.85 -3.34
CA VAL A 284 -20.45 -0.81 -4.80
C VAL A 284 -20.26 0.60 -5.36
N ASP A 285 -20.73 1.61 -4.63
CA ASP A 285 -20.66 3.02 -5.06
C ASP A 285 -19.27 3.66 -4.84
N THR A 286 -18.48 3.13 -3.89
CA THR A 286 -17.11 3.63 -3.65
C THR A 286 -16.22 3.32 -4.85
N PRO A 287 -15.56 4.32 -5.47
CA PRO A 287 -14.65 4.09 -6.60
C PRO A 287 -13.53 3.10 -6.25
N SER A 288 -13.20 2.18 -7.16
CA SER A 288 -12.10 1.24 -6.98
C SER A 288 -10.79 1.81 -7.52
N GLY A 289 -9.69 1.62 -6.80
CA GLY A 289 -8.37 1.93 -7.33
C GLY A 289 -7.30 0.96 -6.85
N PHE A 290 -6.05 1.25 -7.19
CA PHE A 290 -4.93 0.33 -6.95
C PHE A 290 -3.93 0.86 -5.92
N ILE A 291 -3.08 1.79 -6.33
CA ILE A 291 -2.05 2.41 -5.49
C ILE A 291 -2.24 3.93 -5.58
N PRO A 292 -2.35 4.65 -4.46
CA PRO A 292 -2.45 6.10 -4.48
C PRO A 292 -1.26 6.74 -5.21
N GLU A 293 -1.57 7.72 -6.04
CA GLU A 293 -0.57 8.56 -6.69
C GLU A 293 0.21 9.33 -5.63
N GLN A 294 1.53 9.46 -5.83
CA GLN A 294 2.43 10.04 -4.85
C GLN A 294 3.17 11.21 -5.46
N ASP A 295 3.25 12.30 -4.72
CA ASP A 295 4.23 13.34 -4.98
C ASP A 295 5.62 12.80 -4.59
N GLN A 296 6.46 12.54 -5.59
CA GLN A 296 7.84 12.06 -5.39
C GLN A 296 8.88 13.20 -5.38
N GLY A 297 8.45 14.46 -5.45
CA GLY A 297 9.35 15.62 -5.51
C GLY A 297 10.03 15.85 -6.86
N PHE A 298 9.64 15.12 -7.91
CA PHE A 298 10.10 15.37 -9.27
C PHE A 298 9.01 15.01 -10.30
N LEU A 299 9.14 15.59 -11.49
CA LEU A 299 8.25 15.39 -12.63
C LEU A 299 9.05 15.07 -13.90
N ILE A 300 8.39 14.46 -14.88
CA ILE A 300 8.98 14.11 -16.18
C ILE A 300 8.25 14.91 -17.26
N GLY A 301 8.94 15.87 -17.87
CA GLY A 301 8.48 16.61 -19.04
C GLY A 301 8.77 15.82 -20.31
N VAL A 302 7.75 15.58 -21.10
CA VAL A 302 7.82 14.92 -22.40
C VAL A 302 7.74 15.99 -23.48
N VAL A 303 8.75 16.04 -24.34
CA VAL A 303 8.84 17.02 -25.43
C VAL A 303 8.89 16.27 -26.76
N GLN A 304 7.84 16.42 -27.56
CA GLN A 304 7.70 15.73 -28.84
C GLN A 304 7.58 16.75 -29.98
N LEU A 305 8.60 16.79 -30.85
CA LEU A 305 8.55 17.54 -32.08
C LEU A 305 7.95 16.68 -33.21
N PRO A 306 7.46 17.32 -34.29
CA PRO A 306 7.06 16.63 -35.51
C PRO A 306 8.17 15.67 -36.01
N PRO A 307 7.80 14.50 -36.56
CA PRO A 307 8.77 13.55 -37.11
C PRO A 307 9.71 14.18 -38.13
N GLY A 308 10.97 13.75 -38.12
CA GLY A 308 12.01 14.28 -39.00
C GLY A 308 12.67 15.57 -38.52
N ALA A 309 12.25 16.15 -37.39
CA ALA A 309 12.98 17.25 -36.78
C ALA A 309 14.42 16.84 -36.40
N SER A 310 15.38 17.72 -36.69
CA SER A 310 16.78 17.54 -36.33
C SER A 310 16.99 17.69 -34.81
N LEU A 311 18.07 17.10 -34.31
CA LEU A 311 18.44 17.23 -32.90
C LEU A 311 18.69 18.69 -32.52
N ASP A 312 19.22 19.51 -33.43
CA ASP A 312 19.44 20.95 -33.20
C ASP A 312 18.12 21.72 -33.00
N ARG A 313 17.08 21.39 -33.78
CA ARG A 313 15.75 21.98 -33.61
C ARG A 313 15.14 21.57 -32.27
N THR A 314 15.28 20.30 -31.91
CA THR A 314 14.85 19.77 -30.61
C THR A 314 15.58 20.47 -29.47
N GLN A 315 16.90 20.67 -29.58
CA GLN A 315 17.71 21.38 -28.59
C GLN A 315 17.25 22.84 -28.42
N ALA A 316 16.92 23.54 -29.51
CA ALA A 316 16.43 24.92 -29.45
C ALA A 316 15.05 25.03 -28.77
N VAL A 317 14.14 24.08 -29.03
CA VAL A 317 12.86 23.96 -28.32
C VAL A 317 13.10 23.67 -26.84
N MET A 318 13.99 22.73 -26.53
CA MET A 318 14.33 22.32 -25.17
C MET A 318 14.90 23.46 -24.35
N THR A 319 15.74 24.32 -24.92
CA THR A 319 16.25 25.52 -24.24
C THR A 319 15.10 26.46 -23.86
N ARG A 320 14.19 26.77 -24.80
CA ARG A 320 13.01 27.62 -24.51
C ARG A 320 12.10 27.00 -23.46
N ALA A 321 11.81 25.71 -23.57
CA ALA A 321 10.98 24.99 -22.60
C ALA A 321 11.64 24.98 -21.21
N SER A 322 12.94 24.74 -21.14
CA SER A 322 13.71 24.77 -19.89
C SER A 322 13.67 26.15 -19.22
N ASP A 323 13.73 27.24 -20.00
CA ASP A 323 13.63 28.60 -19.45
C ASP A 323 12.24 28.88 -18.87
N VAL A 324 11.17 28.43 -19.53
CA VAL A 324 9.80 28.56 -19.01
C VAL A 324 9.64 27.76 -17.71
N ILE A 325 10.07 26.49 -17.71
CA ILE A 325 9.96 25.58 -16.56
C ILE A 325 10.76 26.11 -15.37
N ARG A 326 12.00 26.56 -15.58
CA ARG A 326 12.86 27.09 -14.52
C ARG A 326 12.29 28.35 -13.85
N ASN A 327 11.50 29.14 -14.58
CA ASN A 327 10.86 30.34 -14.04
C ASN A 327 9.51 30.07 -13.37
N THR A 328 9.07 28.80 -13.31
CA THR A 328 7.84 28.41 -12.62
C THR A 328 8.11 28.31 -11.12
N GLU A 329 7.26 28.95 -10.31
CA GLU A 329 7.34 28.85 -8.85
C GLU A 329 7.11 27.38 -8.40
N GLY A 330 7.94 26.88 -7.48
CA GLY A 330 7.89 25.48 -7.04
C GLY A 330 8.92 24.56 -7.71
N VAL A 331 9.71 25.07 -8.66
CA VAL A 331 10.76 24.32 -9.38
C VAL A 331 12.15 24.74 -8.91
N ASP A 332 12.88 23.80 -8.31
CA ASP A 332 14.26 24.00 -7.83
C ASP A 332 15.27 23.85 -8.98
N GLY A 333 15.05 22.88 -9.87
CA GLY A 333 15.99 22.59 -10.94
C GLY A 333 15.44 21.68 -12.02
N LEU A 334 16.21 21.53 -13.10
CA LEU A 334 15.88 20.61 -14.18
C LEU A 334 17.13 20.06 -14.85
N ILE A 335 17.01 18.87 -15.44
CA ILE A 335 17.96 18.33 -16.40
C ILE A 335 17.22 17.91 -17.67
N ALA A 336 17.77 18.34 -18.80
CA ALA A 336 17.18 18.18 -20.13
C ALA A 336 18.05 17.23 -20.98
N PHE A 337 17.40 16.27 -21.63
CA PHE A 337 18.04 15.36 -22.58
C PHE A 337 17.36 15.49 -23.94
N ALA A 338 18.03 16.14 -24.89
CA ALA A 338 17.61 16.10 -26.28
C ALA A 338 18.00 14.76 -26.91
N GLY A 339 17.11 14.18 -27.70
CA GLY A 339 17.34 12.89 -28.35
C GLY A 339 16.81 11.68 -27.59
N LEU A 340 16.21 11.88 -26.40
CA LEU A 340 15.69 10.82 -25.53
C LEU A 340 14.20 11.05 -25.25
N ASP A 341 13.37 10.07 -25.58
CA ASP A 341 11.93 10.11 -25.34
C ASP A 341 11.60 9.87 -23.86
N GLY A 342 10.80 10.76 -23.26
CA GLY A 342 10.46 10.68 -21.83
C GLY A 342 9.45 9.59 -21.44
N THR A 343 8.77 8.99 -22.41
CA THR A 343 7.69 8.00 -22.18
C THR A 343 8.13 6.57 -22.43
N SER A 344 9.06 6.39 -23.37
CA SER A 344 9.58 5.09 -23.81
C SER A 344 11.06 4.90 -23.50
N PHE A 345 11.78 5.97 -23.12
CA PHE A 345 13.24 6.00 -22.99
C PHE A 345 13.96 5.53 -24.26
N SER A 346 13.32 5.68 -25.41
CA SER A 346 13.89 5.39 -26.73
C SER A 346 14.63 6.62 -27.28
N PHE A 347 15.58 6.39 -28.19
CA PHE A 347 16.34 7.48 -28.80
C PHE A 347 15.69 7.95 -30.10
N GLY A 348 15.53 9.27 -30.26
CA GLY A 348 14.97 9.88 -31.46
C GLY A 348 15.30 11.37 -31.55
N SER A 349 15.72 11.84 -32.73
CA SER A 349 16.18 13.23 -32.91
C SER A 349 15.09 14.29 -32.65
N ASN A 350 13.82 13.92 -32.79
CA ASN A 350 12.64 14.75 -32.60
C ASN A 350 11.97 14.58 -31.22
N ALA A 351 12.60 13.83 -30.31
CA ALA A 351 12.08 13.60 -28.97
C ALA A 351 13.08 14.11 -27.92
N ALA A 352 12.57 14.57 -26.79
CA ALA A 352 13.36 14.99 -25.66
C ALA A 352 12.60 14.80 -24.34
N THR A 353 13.36 14.74 -23.25
CA THR A 353 12.82 14.61 -21.90
C THR A 353 13.46 15.63 -20.96
N ILE A 354 12.65 16.18 -20.05
CA ILE A 354 13.08 17.12 -19.01
C ILE A 354 12.72 16.51 -17.66
N PHE A 355 13.71 16.15 -16.85
CA PHE A 355 13.45 15.82 -15.46
C PHE A 355 13.43 17.11 -14.64
N VAL A 356 12.27 17.41 -14.07
CA VAL A 356 12.04 18.63 -13.28
C VAL A 356 12.09 18.25 -11.80
N ARG A 357 13.06 18.80 -11.06
CA ARG A 357 13.15 18.67 -9.60
C ARG A 357 12.33 19.78 -8.96
N LEU A 358 11.43 19.40 -8.07
CA LEU A 358 10.57 20.34 -7.35
C LEU A 358 11.26 20.82 -6.08
N ASP A 359 10.79 21.96 -5.55
CA ASP A 359 11.19 22.45 -4.23
C ASP A 359 10.89 21.41 -3.14
N ALA A 360 11.61 21.50 -2.02
CA ALA A 360 11.43 20.61 -0.89
C ALA A 360 9.97 20.64 -0.38
N PHE A 361 9.49 19.51 0.13
CA PHE A 361 8.11 19.38 0.62
C PHE A 361 7.75 20.39 1.72
N GLU A 362 8.72 20.82 2.53
CA GLU A 362 8.51 21.79 3.61
C GLU A 362 8.25 23.21 3.07
N ASP A 363 8.78 23.52 1.88
CA ASP A 363 8.63 24.81 1.22
C ASP A 363 7.34 24.87 0.38
N ARG A 364 6.83 23.71 -0.06
CA ARG A 364 5.58 23.57 -0.84
C ARG A 364 4.37 23.40 0.07
N LYS A 365 3.83 24.51 0.59
CA LYS A 365 2.75 24.51 1.61
C LYS A 365 1.33 24.58 1.05
N SER A 366 1.17 24.97 -0.22
CA SER A 366 -0.15 25.11 -0.85
C SER A 366 -0.51 23.89 -1.71
N ALA A 367 -1.80 23.60 -1.86
CA ALA A 367 -2.27 22.53 -2.75
C ALA A 367 -1.92 22.80 -4.23
N GLU A 368 -1.76 24.07 -4.60
CA GLU A 368 -1.33 24.54 -5.92
C GLU A 368 0.14 24.21 -6.21
N GLN A 369 0.94 23.99 -5.17
CA GLN A 369 2.35 23.55 -5.28
C GLN A 369 2.52 22.03 -5.17
N SER A 370 1.43 21.26 -5.23
CA SER A 370 1.52 19.80 -5.36
C SER A 370 2.12 19.41 -6.71
N ALA A 371 2.79 18.24 -6.80
CA ALA A 371 3.35 17.75 -8.06
C ALA A 371 2.31 17.70 -9.19
N ALA A 372 1.07 17.27 -8.91
CA ALA A 372 0.00 17.22 -9.90
C ALA A 372 -0.42 18.62 -10.39
N ALA A 373 -0.59 19.58 -9.47
CA ALA A 373 -0.93 20.95 -9.82
C ALA A 373 0.21 21.64 -10.61
N LEU A 374 1.47 21.43 -10.20
CA LEU A 374 2.64 21.93 -10.90
C LEU A 374 2.81 21.29 -12.28
N ALA A 375 2.53 19.99 -12.44
CA ALA A 375 2.54 19.34 -13.74
C ALA A 375 1.51 19.99 -14.69
N GLY A 376 0.31 20.28 -14.21
CA GLY A 376 -0.71 21.01 -14.96
C GLY A 376 -0.30 22.45 -15.29
N ALA A 377 0.25 23.18 -14.31
CA ALA A 377 0.71 24.56 -14.48
C ALA A 377 1.86 24.66 -15.48
N ILE A 378 2.85 23.78 -15.38
CA ILE A 378 3.99 23.72 -16.30
C ILE A 378 3.51 23.38 -17.71
N THR A 379 2.67 22.34 -17.85
CA THR A 379 2.10 21.96 -19.14
C THR A 379 1.38 23.15 -19.78
N GLY A 380 0.58 23.88 -18.99
CA GLY A 380 -0.11 25.08 -19.44
C GLY A 380 0.82 26.21 -19.85
N ALA A 381 1.90 26.44 -19.10
CA ALA A 381 2.89 27.48 -19.40
C ALA A 381 3.70 27.18 -20.68
N THR A 382 3.94 25.89 -20.99
CA THR A 382 4.68 25.47 -22.18
C THR A 382 3.83 25.40 -23.45
N MET A 383 2.49 25.50 -23.35
CA MET A 383 1.60 25.46 -24.53
C MET A 383 1.88 26.57 -25.56
N GLY A 384 2.54 27.67 -25.17
CA GLY A 384 2.93 28.75 -26.08
C GLY A 384 4.07 28.39 -27.06
N ILE A 385 4.69 27.22 -26.92
CA ILE A 385 5.77 26.76 -27.80
C ILE A 385 5.17 25.94 -28.95
N GLU A 386 4.87 26.61 -30.06
CA GLU A 386 4.17 25.99 -31.22
C GLU A 386 4.94 24.86 -31.92
N ASP A 387 6.26 24.82 -31.76
CA ASP A 387 7.15 23.87 -32.47
C ASP A 387 7.07 22.42 -31.93
N ALA A 388 6.50 22.20 -30.74
CA ALA A 388 6.49 20.90 -30.08
C ALA A 388 5.25 20.71 -29.20
N ASN A 389 4.83 19.45 -29.05
CA ASN A 389 3.89 19.08 -28.00
C ASN A 389 4.69 18.85 -26.70
N ILE A 390 4.37 19.61 -25.66
CA ILE A 390 5.05 19.57 -24.37
C ILE A 390 4.03 19.34 -23.28
N PHE A 391 4.21 18.28 -22.51
CA PHE A 391 3.38 17.96 -21.35
C PHE A 391 4.22 17.33 -20.26
N VAL A 392 3.75 17.42 -19.03
CA VAL A 392 4.45 16.94 -17.85
C VAL A 392 3.65 15.86 -17.16
N ILE A 393 4.30 14.74 -16.88
CA ILE A 393 3.73 13.58 -16.19
C ILE A 393 4.43 13.36 -14.85
N ALA A 394 3.70 12.78 -13.90
CA ALA A 394 4.29 12.28 -12.66
C ALA A 394 4.95 10.90 -12.89
N PRO A 395 6.01 10.56 -12.15
CA PRO A 395 6.59 9.22 -12.18
C PRO A 395 5.61 8.16 -11.65
N PRO A 396 5.77 6.88 -12.03
CA PRO A 396 4.94 5.79 -11.54
C PRO A 396 5.13 5.58 -10.02
N ALA A 397 4.05 5.23 -9.32
CA ALA A 397 4.08 4.96 -7.87
C ALA A 397 4.94 3.75 -7.48
N VAL A 398 5.16 2.82 -8.40
CA VAL A 398 6.04 1.66 -8.24
C VAL A 398 7.00 1.60 -9.42
N GLN A 399 8.30 1.71 -9.14
CA GLN A 399 9.33 1.66 -10.18
C GLN A 399 9.33 0.31 -10.91
N GLY A 400 9.50 0.36 -12.22
CA GLY A 400 9.51 -0.83 -13.08
C GLY A 400 8.13 -1.29 -13.57
N LEU A 401 7.04 -0.60 -13.19
CA LEU A 401 5.67 -0.89 -13.65
C LEU A 401 5.13 0.18 -14.60
N GLY A 402 5.94 0.56 -15.60
CA GLY A 402 5.64 1.63 -16.54
C GLY A 402 6.57 2.83 -16.34
N ASN A 403 6.42 3.83 -17.22
CA ASN A 403 7.28 5.02 -17.27
C ASN A 403 6.55 6.31 -16.85
N GLY A 404 5.23 6.24 -16.69
CA GLY A 404 4.38 7.36 -16.27
C GLY A 404 3.32 6.91 -15.28
N ASN A 405 2.65 7.89 -14.68
CA ASN A 405 1.49 7.68 -13.83
C ASN A 405 0.23 7.33 -14.65
N GLY A 406 -0.77 6.71 -14.01
CA GLY A 406 -2.05 6.35 -14.63
C GLY A 406 -2.07 4.96 -15.29
N PHE A 407 -2.70 4.89 -16.46
CA PHE A 407 -2.94 3.66 -17.21
C PHE A 407 -2.18 3.63 -18.55
N GLN A 408 -1.86 2.42 -19.02
CA GLN A 408 -1.24 2.19 -20.32
C GLN A 408 -2.00 1.11 -21.08
N LEU A 409 -2.56 1.49 -22.23
CA LEU A 409 -3.31 0.65 -23.14
C LEU A 409 -2.49 0.39 -24.40
N MET A 410 -2.41 -0.87 -24.82
CA MET A 410 -1.77 -1.30 -26.06
C MET A 410 -2.85 -1.53 -27.11
N VAL A 411 -2.98 -0.64 -28.10
CA VAL A 411 -3.83 -0.90 -29.28
C VAL A 411 -3.08 -1.85 -30.20
N GLN A 412 -3.66 -3.00 -30.52
CA GLN A 412 -3.03 -4.07 -31.29
C GLN A 412 -3.70 -4.25 -32.64
N ASP A 413 -2.87 -4.42 -33.67
CA ASP A 413 -3.31 -4.88 -34.98
C ASP A 413 -3.26 -6.41 -35.04
N THR A 414 -4.42 -7.05 -34.86
CA THR A 414 -4.53 -8.52 -34.87
C THR A 414 -4.81 -9.08 -36.27
N ALA A 415 -5.30 -8.24 -37.19
CA ALA A 415 -5.60 -8.63 -38.57
C ALA A 415 -4.44 -8.39 -39.54
N GLY A 416 -3.40 -7.64 -39.13
CA GLY A 416 -2.29 -7.26 -39.99
C GLY A 416 -2.65 -6.16 -41.00
N ALA A 417 -3.51 -5.22 -40.60
CA ALA A 417 -3.92 -4.07 -41.40
C ALA A 417 -2.75 -3.13 -41.75
N GLY A 418 -1.69 -3.12 -40.93
CA GLY A 418 -0.46 -2.35 -41.15
C GLY A 418 -0.35 -1.09 -40.29
N TYR A 419 0.79 -0.40 -40.39
CA TYR A 419 1.17 0.68 -39.48
C TYR A 419 0.28 1.92 -39.54
N ARG A 420 -0.11 2.38 -40.74
CA ARG A 420 -0.97 3.56 -40.91
C ARG A 420 -2.39 3.35 -40.37
N PRO A 421 -3.07 2.21 -40.66
CA PRO A 421 -4.34 1.89 -40.00
C PRO A 421 -4.24 1.82 -38.47
N LEU A 422 -3.14 1.29 -37.92
CA LEU A 422 -2.91 1.26 -36.47
C LEU A 422 -2.78 2.66 -35.86
N GLU A 423 -2.05 3.57 -36.52
CA GLU A 423 -1.97 4.97 -36.12
C GLU A 423 -3.35 5.63 -36.14
N GLY A 424 -4.13 5.42 -37.21
CA GLY A 424 -5.49 5.94 -37.33
C GLY A 424 -6.42 5.46 -36.22
N ALA A 425 -6.39 4.16 -35.87
CA ALA A 425 -7.18 3.60 -34.77
C ALA A 425 -6.76 4.19 -33.41
N THR A 426 -5.45 4.36 -33.19
CA THR A 426 -4.91 4.93 -31.95
C THR A 426 -5.28 6.40 -31.79
N PHE A 427 -5.20 7.19 -32.86
CA PHE A 427 -5.60 8.61 -32.81
C PHE A 427 -7.12 8.79 -32.73
N ALA A 428 -7.91 7.88 -33.30
CA ALA A 428 -9.36 7.86 -33.08
C ALA A 428 -9.67 7.64 -31.58
N MET A 429 -9.00 6.69 -30.94
CA MET A 429 -9.10 6.47 -29.49
C MET A 429 -8.71 7.70 -28.69
N MET A 430 -7.59 8.34 -29.03
CA MET A 430 -7.14 9.59 -28.40
C MET A 430 -8.17 10.70 -28.56
N GLY A 431 -8.79 10.83 -29.74
CA GLY A 431 -9.82 11.82 -30.01
C GLY A 431 -11.12 11.60 -29.23
N VAL A 432 -11.53 10.34 -29.03
CA VAL A 432 -12.68 10.00 -28.18
C VAL A 432 -12.38 10.26 -26.71
N ALA A 433 -11.20 9.87 -26.23
CA ALA A 433 -10.77 10.15 -24.87
C ALA A 433 -10.71 11.65 -24.56
N ALA A 434 -10.26 12.47 -25.53
CA ALA A 434 -10.24 13.92 -25.40
C ALA A 434 -11.64 14.56 -25.26
N GLN A 435 -12.71 13.87 -25.67
CA GLN A 435 -14.09 14.32 -25.50
C GLN A 435 -14.69 13.96 -24.13
N ALA A 436 -13.96 13.20 -23.30
CA ALA A 436 -14.37 12.79 -21.96
C ALA A 436 -13.39 13.28 -20.87
N PRO A 437 -13.10 14.60 -20.78
CA PRO A 437 -12.14 15.16 -19.82
C PRO A 437 -12.53 14.96 -18.35
N ASP A 438 -13.82 14.67 -18.09
CA ASP A 438 -14.37 14.37 -16.78
C ASP A 438 -14.07 12.93 -16.32
N GLN A 439 -13.60 12.04 -17.21
CA GLN A 439 -13.31 10.63 -16.90
C GLN A 439 -11.80 10.33 -17.03
N VAL A 440 -11.17 10.83 -18.09
CA VAL A 440 -9.75 10.61 -18.39
C VAL A 440 -9.08 11.90 -18.82
N GLN A 441 -7.80 12.06 -18.49
CA GLN A 441 -7.01 13.24 -18.87
C GLN A 441 -5.66 12.84 -19.43
N GLN A 442 -5.08 13.77 -20.19
CA GLN A 442 -3.75 13.63 -20.78
C GLN A 442 -3.57 12.29 -21.51
N VAL A 443 -4.58 11.87 -22.27
CA VAL A 443 -4.49 10.66 -23.08
C VAL A 443 -3.69 10.97 -24.35
N PHE A 444 -2.53 10.34 -24.52
CA PHE A 444 -1.63 10.60 -25.64
C PHE A 444 -0.95 9.33 -26.15
N SER A 445 -0.43 9.42 -27.38
CA SER A 445 0.46 8.42 -27.97
C SER A 445 1.63 9.11 -28.67
N THR A 446 2.83 8.55 -28.54
CA THR A 446 4.01 8.96 -29.31
C THR A 446 4.17 8.15 -30.60
N TYR A 447 3.26 7.19 -30.86
CA TYR A 447 3.29 6.39 -32.08
C TYR A 447 2.98 7.25 -33.30
N ASN A 448 3.86 7.20 -34.30
CA ASN A 448 3.74 7.99 -35.51
C ASN A 448 4.31 7.22 -36.70
N THR A 449 3.67 7.29 -37.86
CA THR A 449 4.12 6.66 -39.12
C THR A 449 4.64 7.62 -40.18
N GLY A 450 4.58 8.93 -39.92
CA GLY A 450 5.03 10.02 -40.76
C GLY A 450 6.52 10.36 -40.67
N SER A 451 7.35 9.55 -40.01
CA SER A 451 8.80 9.83 -40.00
C SER A 451 9.38 9.68 -41.40
N PRO A 452 10.08 10.71 -41.92
CA PRO A 452 10.66 10.66 -43.25
C PRO A 452 11.78 9.61 -43.31
N ARG A 453 11.82 8.87 -44.41
CA ARG A 453 12.79 7.81 -44.69
C ARG A 453 13.25 7.94 -46.13
N ILE A 454 14.48 7.52 -46.39
CA ILE A 454 15.02 7.41 -47.75
C ILE A 454 15.19 5.92 -48.04
N ALA A 455 14.41 5.39 -48.97
CA ALA A 455 14.56 4.02 -49.44
C ALA A 455 15.50 4.00 -50.65
N ALA A 456 16.58 3.23 -50.55
CA ALA A 456 17.50 2.97 -51.65
C ALA A 456 17.13 1.66 -52.34
N ASP A 457 16.51 1.76 -53.52
CA ASP A 457 16.18 0.60 -54.35
C ASP A 457 17.34 0.31 -55.30
N VAL A 458 18.12 -0.73 -54.99
CA VAL A 458 19.32 -1.09 -55.76
C VAL A 458 18.91 -1.89 -57.00
N ASP A 459 19.15 -1.33 -58.18
CA ASP A 459 18.97 -2.01 -59.45
C ASP A 459 20.11 -3.02 -59.64
N ARG A 460 19.79 -4.28 -59.33
CA ARG A 460 20.76 -5.38 -59.36
C ARG A 460 21.31 -5.62 -60.77
N ASP A 461 20.47 -5.49 -61.78
CA ASP A 461 20.87 -5.73 -63.17
C ASP A 461 21.83 -4.64 -63.63
N LYS A 462 21.51 -3.38 -63.35
CA LYS A 462 22.36 -2.23 -63.67
C LYS A 462 23.67 -2.24 -62.88
N ALA A 463 23.64 -2.63 -61.60
CA ALA A 463 24.84 -2.81 -60.79
C ALA A 463 25.78 -3.85 -61.42
N LEU A 464 25.26 -5.03 -61.79
CA LEU A 464 26.06 -6.09 -62.42
C LEU A 464 26.61 -5.68 -63.79
N MET A 465 25.82 -4.96 -64.61
CA MET A 465 26.30 -4.42 -65.89
C MET A 465 27.46 -3.44 -65.72
N MET A 466 27.47 -2.67 -64.63
CA MET A 466 28.58 -1.76 -64.28
C MET A 466 29.72 -2.47 -63.51
N GLY A 467 29.64 -3.79 -63.35
CA GLY A 467 30.64 -4.59 -62.64
C GLY A 467 30.64 -4.38 -61.12
N VAL A 468 29.54 -3.91 -60.54
CA VAL A 468 29.37 -3.68 -59.09
C VAL A 468 28.52 -4.80 -58.50
N GLN A 469 28.98 -5.46 -57.44
CA GLN A 469 28.13 -6.41 -56.72
C GLN A 469 27.13 -5.66 -55.84
N PRO A 470 25.85 -6.07 -55.77
CA PRO A 470 24.86 -5.43 -54.89
C PRO A 470 25.29 -5.37 -53.41
N SER A 471 26.04 -6.38 -52.94
CA SER A 471 26.62 -6.38 -51.58
C SER A 471 27.57 -5.21 -51.34
N ASP A 472 28.32 -4.78 -52.36
CA ASP A 472 29.27 -3.66 -52.24
C ASP A 472 28.53 -2.33 -52.15
N VAL A 473 27.36 -2.21 -52.80
CA VAL A 473 26.46 -1.06 -52.65
C VAL A 473 25.94 -0.99 -51.21
N PHE A 474 25.44 -2.10 -50.67
CA PHE A 474 24.95 -2.14 -49.29
C PHE A 474 26.05 -1.88 -48.25
N SER A 475 27.24 -2.45 -48.46
CA SER A 475 28.41 -2.18 -47.61
C SER A 475 28.81 -0.71 -47.64
N THR A 476 28.83 -0.10 -48.83
CA THR A 476 29.10 1.33 -49.00
C THR A 476 28.07 2.16 -48.25
N LEU A 477 26.77 1.97 -48.48
CA LEU A 477 25.73 2.70 -47.74
C LEU A 477 25.84 2.49 -46.22
N GLY A 478 26.11 1.26 -45.78
CA GLY A 478 26.27 0.91 -44.37
C GLY A 478 27.45 1.63 -43.72
N VAL A 479 28.62 1.67 -44.36
CA VAL A 479 29.82 2.34 -43.83
C VAL A 479 29.66 3.86 -43.85
N TYR A 480 29.28 4.44 -45.00
CA TYR A 480 29.22 5.90 -45.15
C TYR A 480 28.10 6.53 -44.30
N LEU A 481 26.92 5.90 -44.24
CA LEU A 481 25.75 6.46 -43.51
C LEU A 481 25.63 5.90 -42.08
N GLY A 482 25.70 4.58 -41.92
CA GLY A 482 25.41 3.88 -40.67
C GLY A 482 26.57 3.82 -39.68
N SER A 483 27.77 4.24 -40.09
CA SER A 483 29.06 4.02 -39.41
C SER A 483 29.43 2.54 -39.28
N SER A 484 30.71 2.22 -39.46
CA SER A 484 31.22 0.87 -39.29
C SER A 484 32.31 0.85 -38.24
N TYR A 485 32.18 -0.05 -37.27
CA TYR A 485 33.29 -0.40 -36.39
C TYR A 485 34.40 -1.06 -37.21
N VAL A 486 35.63 -0.57 -37.06
CA VAL A 486 36.79 -1.06 -37.79
C VAL A 486 37.65 -1.94 -36.89
N ASN A 487 38.14 -1.34 -35.79
CA ASN A 487 38.96 -1.99 -34.79
C ASN A 487 39.00 -1.12 -33.53
N ASP A 488 39.80 -1.55 -32.55
CA ASP A 488 40.11 -0.79 -31.35
C ASP A 488 41.53 -0.21 -31.44
N PHE A 489 41.74 0.95 -30.82
CA PHE A 489 43.07 1.52 -30.62
C PHE A 489 43.27 1.94 -29.16
N ASN A 490 44.51 1.88 -28.67
CA ASN A 490 44.83 2.29 -27.31
C ASN A 490 45.29 3.76 -27.30
N PHE A 491 44.66 4.58 -26.46
CA PHE A 491 45.05 5.96 -26.22
C PHE A 491 45.05 6.23 -24.73
N LEU A 492 46.18 6.72 -24.21
CA LEU A 492 46.36 7.02 -22.78
C LEU A 492 45.97 5.84 -21.85
N GLY A 493 46.29 4.61 -22.26
CA GLY A 493 46.01 3.40 -21.48
C GLY A 493 44.56 2.93 -21.51
N ARG A 494 43.66 3.64 -22.21
CA ARG A 494 42.28 3.20 -22.47
C ARG A 494 42.14 2.75 -23.92
N THR A 495 41.35 1.69 -24.11
CA THR A 495 41.00 1.18 -25.43
C THR A 495 39.77 1.93 -25.95
N PHE A 496 39.88 2.55 -27.12
CA PHE A 496 38.82 3.28 -27.80
C PHE A 496 38.46 2.58 -29.11
N ARG A 497 37.18 2.65 -29.49
CA ARG A 497 36.69 2.13 -30.76
C ARG A 497 37.00 3.09 -31.90
N VAL A 498 37.52 2.56 -33.00
CA VAL A 498 37.64 3.26 -34.27
C VAL A 498 36.39 2.98 -35.10
N THR A 499 35.66 4.04 -35.44
CA THR A 499 34.49 3.98 -36.32
C THR A 499 34.75 4.76 -37.59
N ALA A 500 34.41 4.17 -38.73
CA ALA A 500 34.46 4.83 -40.03
C ALA A 500 33.05 5.28 -40.42
N GLN A 501 32.89 6.55 -40.77
CA GLN A 501 31.64 7.14 -41.26
C GLN A 501 31.98 8.28 -42.22
N ALA A 502 31.08 8.62 -43.14
CA ALA A 502 31.25 9.82 -43.95
C ALA A 502 31.17 11.09 -43.10
N GLU A 503 31.91 12.13 -43.52
CA GLU A 503 31.76 13.48 -42.95
C GLU A 503 30.31 13.96 -43.07
N PRO A 504 29.79 14.74 -42.11
CA PRO A 504 28.39 15.19 -42.13
C PRO A 504 27.96 15.85 -43.44
N THR A 505 28.82 16.68 -44.03
CA THR A 505 28.56 17.41 -45.29
C THR A 505 28.51 16.53 -46.54
N ALA A 506 28.89 15.24 -46.42
CA ALA A 506 28.85 14.28 -47.52
C ALA A 506 27.66 13.31 -47.42
N ARG A 507 26.74 13.56 -46.48
CA ARG A 507 25.56 12.71 -46.21
C ARG A 507 24.39 13.51 -45.62
N ASP A 508 24.29 14.79 -45.95
CA ASP A 508 23.24 15.66 -45.44
C ASP A 508 21.97 15.53 -46.31
N ASP A 509 22.15 15.62 -47.63
CA ASP A 509 21.06 15.53 -48.60
C ASP A 509 21.06 14.23 -49.41
N ILE A 510 19.91 13.92 -50.02
CA ILE A 510 19.76 12.77 -50.95
C ILE A 510 20.77 12.83 -52.10
N ALA A 511 21.10 14.04 -52.58
CA ALA A 511 22.09 14.24 -53.64
C ALA A 511 23.49 13.78 -53.20
N ASP A 512 23.85 13.98 -51.93
CA ASP A 512 25.14 13.54 -51.40
C ASP A 512 25.19 12.02 -51.31
N ILE A 513 24.09 11.40 -50.86
CA ILE A 513 23.95 9.93 -50.84
C ILE A 513 24.12 9.35 -52.26
N ALA A 514 23.54 9.99 -53.27
CA ALA A 514 23.68 9.56 -54.67
C ALA A 514 25.13 9.68 -55.18
N ASN A 515 25.90 10.63 -54.66
CA ASN A 515 27.29 10.89 -55.04
C ASN A 515 28.30 9.99 -54.32
N LEU A 516 27.89 9.27 -53.27
CA LEU A 516 28.71 8.24 -52.64
C LEU A 516 29.13 7.21 -53.69
N LYS A 517 30.35 6.67 -53.57
CA LYS A 517 30.93 5.81 -54.62
C LYS A 517 31.27 4.44 -54.08
N THR A 518 30.92 3.42 -54.86
CA THR A 518 31.34 2.03 -54.66
C THR A 518 32.33 1.61 -55.75
N ARG A 519 33.15 0.61 -55.48
CA ARG A 519 34.18 0.14 -56.41
C ARG A 519 33.62 -0.97 -57.30
N SER A 520 33.83 -0.88 -58.62
CA SER A 520 33.53 -1.96 -59.56
C SER A 520 34.68 -2.97 -59.67
N ALA A 521 34.40 -4.14 -60.27
CA ALA A 521 35.38 -5.16 -60.60
C ALA A 521 36.49 -4.67 -61.55
N THR A 522 36.23 -3.62 -62.34
CA THR A 522 37.23 -2.96 -63.20
C THR A 522 38.11 -1.96 -62.44
N GLY A 523 37.85 -1.74 -61.15
CA GLY A 523 38.54 -0.77 -60.29
C GLY A 523 37.99 0.65 -60.39
N ALA A 524 37.04 0.91 -61.29
CA ALA A 524 36.38 2.20 -61.42
C ALA A 524 35.46 2.49 -60.22
N MET A 525 35.31 3.76 -59.86
CA MET A 525 34.40 4.18 -58.80
C MET A 525 33.06 4.59 -59.40
N VAL A 526 32.00 3.87 -59.06
CA VAL A 526 30.64 4.08 -59.57
C VAL A 526 29.81 4.79 -58.50
N PRO A 527 29.20 5.95 -58.81
CA PRO A 527 28.28 6.62 -57.89
C PRO A 527 27.04 5.76 -57.60
N ILE A 528 26.55 5.78 -56.36
CA ILE A 528 25.38 5.00 -55.94
C ILE A 528 24.15 5.38 -56.76
N GLY A 529 23.95 6.67 -57.05
CA GLY A 529 22.83 7.12 -57.90
C GLY A 529 22.85 6.56 -59.33
N SER A 530 23.96 5.96 -59.78
CA SER A 530 24.01 5.26 -61.07
C SER A 530 23.43 3.85 -60.99
N VAL A 531 23.41 3.22 -59.81
CA VAL A 531 23.02 1.81 -59.61
C VAL A 531 21.88 1.61 -58.60
N ALA A 532 21.42 2.68 -57.96
CA ALA A 532 20.30 2.66 -57.02
C ALA A 532 19.41 3.88 -57.21
N ASN A 533 18.10 3.67 -57.11
CA ASN A 533 17.09 4.73 -57.09
C ASN A 533 16.79 5.10 -55.64
N LEU A 534 17.05 6.35 -55.26
CA LEU A 534 16.72 6.87 -53.93
C LEU A 534 15.32 7.48 -54.01
N ARG A 535 14.40 7.01 -53.15
CA ARG A 535 13.05 7.54 -53.03
C ARG A 535 12.75 7.97 -51.60
N GLU A 536 12.04 9.07 -51.46
CA GLU A 536 11.48 9.47 -50.17
C GLU A 536 10.27 8.59 -49.85
N ASP A 537 10.20 8.14 -48.61
CA ASP A 537 9.13 7.33 -48.05
C ASP A 537 8.85 7.81 -46.61
N SER A 538 7.77 7.31 -46.01
CA SER A 538 7.42 7.59 -44.61
C SER A 538 7.15 6.28 -43.88
N GLY A 539 7.64 6.14 -42.65
CA GLY A 539 7.26 5.01 -41.82
C GLY A 539 7.61 5.21 -40.35
N PRO A 540 7.22 4.28 -39.47
CA PRO A 540 7.35 4.48 -38.02
C PRO A 540 8.79 4.48 -37.53
N ALA A 541 9.23 5.47 -36.76
CA ALA A 541 10.61 5.49 -36.24
C ALA A 541 10.95 4.27 -35.38
N SER A 542 9.96 3.74 -34.64
CA SER A 542 10.04 2.51 -33.86
C SER A 542 8.80 1.67 -34.10
N VAL A 543 8.96 0.34 -34.14
CA VAL A 543 7.84 -0.60 -34.23
C VAL A 543 7.72 -1.33 -32.90
N VAL A 544 6.71 -0.94 -32.12
CA VAL A 544 6.38 -1.60 -30.86
C VAL A 544 5.57 -2.86 -31.15
N ARG A 545 5.84 -3.92 -30.40
CA ARG A 545 5.08 -5.16 -30.44
C ARG A 545 4.65 -5.56 -29.04
N TYR A 546 3.41 -6.01 -28.92
CA TYR A 546 2.88 -6.58 -27.68
C TYR A 546 2.22 -7.92 -27.98
N ASN A 547 2.59 -8.96 -27.21
CA ASN A 547 2.17 -10.34 -27.48
C ASN A 547 2.39 -10.77 -28.95
N LEU A 548 3.51 -10.33 -29.55
CA LEU A 548 3.92 -10.53 -30.95
C LEU A 548 3.15 -9.73 -32.01
N PHE A 549 2.03 -9.09 -31.66
CA PHE A 549 1.29 -8.21 -32.58
C PHE A 549 1.93 -6.82 -32.65
N PRO A 550 1.97 -6.16 -33.83
CA PRO A 550 2.23 -4.73 -33.91
C PRO A 550 1.26 -3.97 -33.01
N ALA A 551 1.79 -3.09 -32.18
CA ALA A 551 0.99 -2.36 -31.21
C ALA A 551 1.41 -0.89 -31.14
N ALA A 552 0.47 -0.04 -30.74
CA ALA A 552 0.70 1.35 -30.43
C ALA A 552 0.32 1.60 -28.96
N GLU A 553 1.17 2.33 -28.26
CA GLU A 553 0.97 2.66 -26.85
C GLU A 553 0.05 3.88 -26.74
N LEU A 554 -0.96 3.77 -25.89
CA LEU A 554 -1.84 4.87 -25.50
C LEU A 554 -1.76 5.01 -23.98
N GLN A 555 -1.17 6.11 -23.53
CA GLN A 555 -0.97 6.42 -22.11
C GLN A 555 -1.95 7.50 -21.69
N GLY A 556 -2.37 7.49 -20.43
CA GLY A 556 -3.24 8.52 -19.87
C GLY A 556 -3.47 8.30 -18.39
N GLN A 557 -4.20 9.21 -17.77
CA GLN A 557 -4.50 9.16 -16.34
C GLN A 557 -5.97 9.41 -16.06
N ALA A 558 -6.41 9.03 -14.85
CA ALA A 558 -7.75 9.33 -14.40
C ALA A 558 -7.93 10.86 -14.24
N ALA A 559 -9.14 11.35 -14.49
CA ALA A 559 -9.46 12.75 -14.20
C ALA A 559 -9.44 13.02 -12.67
N PRO A 560 -9.23 14.27 -12.23
CA PRO A 560 -9.30 14.61 -10.81
C PRO A 560 -10.62 14.16 -10.16
N GLY A 561 -10.53 13.38 -9.08
CA GLY A 561 -11.70 12.82 -8.39
C GLY A 561 -12.27 11.53 -8.99
N VAL A 562 -11.67 11.03 -10.07
CA VAL A 562 -11.99 9.73 -10.69
C VAL A 562 -10.93 8.71 -10.27
N SER A 563 -11.34 7.49 -9.96
CA SER A 563 -10.39 6.44 -9.59
C SER A 563 -9.77 5.76 -10.81
N SER A 564 -8.62 5.09 -10.62
CA SER A 564 -7.95 4.35 -11.70
C SER A 564 -8.85 3.28 -12.31
N GLY A 565 -9.62 2.56 -11.50
CA GLY A 565 -10.57 1.55 -12.00
C GLY A 565 -11.72 2.14 -12.82
N GLN A 566 -12.21 3.33 -12.48
CA GLN A 566 -13.23 4.03 -13.28
C GLN A 566 -12.66 4.50 -14.63
N ALA A 567 -11.43 5.02 -14.64
CA ALA A 567 -10.74 5.43 -15.86
C ALA A 567 -10.45 4.23 -16.80
N ILE A 568 -10.03 3.09 -16.24
CA ILE A 568 -9.85 1.84 -16.98
C ILE A 568 -11.18 1.40 -17.61
N ALA A 569 -12.27 1.34 -16.82
CA ALA A 569 -13.58 0.95 -17.32
C ALA A 569 -14.12 1.91 -18.41
N ALA A 570 -13.87 3.21 -18.27
CA ALA A 570 -14.21 4.21 -19.28
C ALA A 570 -13.46 3.98 -20.59
N MET A 571 -12.14 3.74 -20.51
CA MET A 571 -11.32 3.45 -21.69
C MET A 571 -11.70 2.14 -22.37
N GLU A 572 -12.13 1.12 -21.62
CA GLU A 572 -12.64 -0.14 -22.18
C GLU A 572 -13.92 0.11 -23.00
N GLN A 573 -14.87 0.88 -22.45
CA GLN A 573 -16.10 1.26 -23.16
C GLN A 573 -15.80 2.07 -24.43
N MET A 574 -14.84 3.01 -24.35
CA MET A 574 -14.40 3.79 -25.52
C MET A 574 -13.73 2.89 -26.56
N ALA A 575 -12.91 1.93 -26.14
CA ALA A 575 -12.21 1.01 -27.02
C ALA A 575 -13.19 0.08 -27.75
N GLU A 576 -14.15 -0.48 -27.04
CA GLU A 576 -15.21 -1.33 -27.63
C GLU A 576 -16.08 -0.56 -28.63
N ALA A 577 -16.33 0.73 -28.40
CA ALA A 577 -17.14 1.56 -29.29
C ALA A 577 -16.37 2.10 -30.51
N THR A 578 -15.06 2.30 -30.39
CA THR A 578 -14.27 3.08 -31.37
C THR A 578 -13.36 2.22 -32.23
N LEU A 579 -12.83 1.11 -31.70
CA LEU A 579 -11.85 0.30 -32.43
C LEU A 579 -12.50 -0.45 -33.60
N PRO A 580 -11.98 -0.33 -34.83
CA PRO A 580 -12.48 -1.08 -35.97
C PRO A 580 -12.23 -2.59 -35.83
N ALA A 581 -13.00 -3.39 -36.56
CA ALA A 581 -12.76 -4.83 -36.65
C ALA A 581 -11.33 -5.13 -37.11
N GLY A 582 -10.65 -6.06 -36.42
CA GLY A 582 -9.24 -6.39 -36.66
C GLY A 582 -8.25 -5.65 -35.76
N PHE A 583 -8.72 -4.66 -34.97
CA PHE A 583 -7.97 -4.08 -33.87
C PHE A 583 -8.48 -4.62 -32.53
N SER A 584 -7.55 -4.85 -31.61
CA SER A 584 -7.83 -5.22 -30.22
C SER A 584 -7.12 -4.25 -29.29
N TYR A 585 -7.38 -4.35 -28.00
CA TYR A 585 -6.61 -3.65 -26.98
C TYR A 585 -6.16 -4.62 -25.89
N GLU A 586 -5.04 -4.31 -25.24
CA GLU A 586 -4.56 -5.02 -24.06
C GLU A 586 -4.02 -4.03 -23.03
N TRP A 587 -4.26 -4.32 -21.75
CA TRP A 587 -3.69 -3.52 -20.67
C TRP A 587 -2.26 -3.98 -20.37
N THR A 588 -1.40 -3.04 -19.97
CA THR A 588 -0.05 -3.32 -19.50
C THR A 588 0.31 -2.52 -18.26
N GLY A 589 1.50 -2.75 -17.69
CA GLY A 589 1.99 -2.03 -16.51
C GLY A 589 1.05 -2.11 -15.30
N LEU A 590 0.81 -0.98 -14.64
CA LEU A 590 -0.07 -0.86 -13.47
C LEU A 590 -1.52 -1.27 -13.77
N ALA A 591 -2.07 -0.85 -14.92
CA ALA A 591 -3.45 -1.16 -15.29
C ALA A 591 -3.71 -2.67 -15.45
N LEU A 592 -2.73 -3.40 -16.00
CA LEU A 592 -2.79 -4.87 -16.06
C LEU A 592 -2.84 -5.48 -14.67
N GLN A 593 -2.02 -4.98 -13.75
CA GLN A 593 -1.94 -5.50 -12.38
C GLN A 593 -3.20 -5.20 -11.58
N GLU A 594 -3.80 -4.03 -11.79
CA GLU A 594 -5.11 -3.68 -11.22
C GLU A 594 -6.20 -4.61 -11.74
N LYS A 595 -6.31 -4.81 -13.06
CA LYS A 595 -7.31 -5.70 -13.67
C LYS A 595 -7.11 -7.16 -13.27
N ALA A 596 -5.87 -7.64 -13.24
CA ALA A 596 -5.54 -9.01 -12.81
C ALA A 596 -5.84 -9.26 -11.33
N SER A 597 -5.80 -8.20 -10.51
CA SER A 597 -6.09 -8.26 -9.07
C SER A 597 -7.57 -8.04 -8.73
N ALA A 598 -8.40 -7.72 -9.73
CA ALA A 598 -9.83 -7.48 -9.54
C ALA A 598 -10.51 -8.72 -8.92
N GLY A 599 -11.26 -8.50 -7.83
CA GLY A 599 -11.95 -9.57 -7.09
C GLY A 599 -11.10 -10.35 -6.08
N GLY A 600 -9.77 -10.24 -6.13
CA GLY A 600 -8.88 -10.88 -5.13
C GLY A 600 -9.14 -10.40 -3.70
N ALA A 601 -9.45 -9.11 -3.52
CA ALA A 601 -9.78 -8.53 -2.23
C ALA A 601 -11.01 -9.19 -1.58
N THR A 602 -12.07 -9.44 -2.35
CA THR A 602 -13.29 -10.09 -1.87
C THR A 602 -13.01 -11.49 -1.35
N LEU A 603 -12.17 -12.25 -2.05
CA LEU A 603 -11.75 -13.58 -1.62
C LEU A 603 -10.99 -13.51 -0.28
N VAL A 604 -10.05 -12.57 -0.15
CA VAL A 604 -9.27 -12.36 1.08
C VAL A 604 -10.19 -12.02 2.25
N PHE A 605 -11.15 -11.10 2.06
CA PHE A 605 -12.12 -10.76 3.10
C PHE A 605 -13.00 -11.94 3.50
N ALA A 606 -13.51 -12.70 2.52
CA ALA A 606 -14.32 -13.88 2.79
C ALA A 606 -13.53 -14.93 3.58
N MET A 607 -12.28 -15.18 3.19
CA MET A 607 -11.38 -16.10 3.89
C MET A 607 -11.07 -15.63 5.32
N ALA A 608 -10.78 -14.34 5.52
CA ALA A 608 -10.54 -13.77 6.84
C ALA A 608 -11.75 -13.97 7.76
N VAL A 609 -12.96 -13.63 7.29
CA VAL A 609 -14.20 -13.82 8.07
C VAL A 609 -14.46 -15.29 8.39
N VAL A 610 -14.26 -16.19 7.42
CA VAL A 610 -14.43 -17.64 7.63
C VAL A 610 -13.43 -18.17 8.65
N LEU A 611 -12.16 -17.80 8.58
CA LEU A 611 -11.17 -18.29 9.55
C LEU A 611 -11.41 -17.73 10.95
N VAL A 612 -11.80 -16.45 11.08
CA VAL A 612 -12.22 -15.88 12.36
C VAL A 612 -13.39 -16.68 12.94
N PHE A 613 -14.39 -16.99 12.11
CA PHE A 613 -15.52 -17.81 12.52
C PHE A 613 -15.08 -19.20 13.01
N LEU A 614 -14.22 -19.89 12.25
CA LEU A 614 -13.75 -21.24 12.60
C LEU A 614 -12.92 -21.26 13.88
N VAL A 615 -12.01 -20.30 14.07
CA VAL A 615 -11.19 -20.20 15.28
C VAL A 615 -12.05 -19.92 16.50
N LEU A 616 -13.01 -19.00 16.40
CA LEU A 616 -13.94 -18.74 17.49
C LEU A 616 -14.88 -19.92 17.75
N ALA A 617 -15.30 -20.64 16.71
CA ALA A 617 -16.15 -21.82 16.86
C ALA A 617 -15.42 -22.93 17.63
N ALA A 618 -14.14 -23.15 17.31
CA ALA A 618 -13.28 -24.08 18.03
C ALA A 618 -13.05 -23.62 19.47
N GLN A 619 -12.74 -22.34 19.68
CA GLN A 619 -12.44 -21.78 21.01
C GLN A 619 -13.65 -21.80 21.96
N TYR A 620 -14.85 -21.47 21.46
CA TYR A 620 -16.06 -21.44 22.26
C TYR A 620 -16.78 -22.78 22.35
N GLU A 621 -16.30 -23.79 21.62
CA GLU A 621 -16.97 -25.08 21.41
C GLU A 621 -18.44 -24.91 20.98
N ALA A 622 -18.72 -23.88 20.17
CA ALA A 622 -20.06 -23.51 19.76
C ALA A 622 -20.08 -22.79 18.41
N PHE A 623 -21.00 -23.17 17.51
CA PHE A 623 -21.17 -22.51 16.20
C PHE A 623 -21.97 -21.20 16.25
N THR A 624 -22.75 -20.98 17.32
CA THR A 624 -23.64 -19.81 17.43
C THR A 624 -22.94 -18.59 18.00
N LEU A 625 -22.06 -18.76 18.99
CA LEU A 625 -21.34 -17.64 19.63
C LEU A 625 -20.46 -16.83 18.65
N PRO A 626 -19.69 -17.45 17.73
CA PRO A 626 -18.90 -16.74 16.72
C PRO A 626 -19.74 -15.84 15.81
N LEU A 627 -21.01 -16.19 15.56
CA LEU A 627 -21.90 -15.36 14.74
C LEU A 627 -22.11 -13.97 15.38
N ALA A 628 -22.17 -13.89 16.71
CA ALA A 628 -22.31 -12.62 17.40
C ALA A 628 -21.11 -11.69 17.19
N VAL A 629 -19.92 -12.28 16.99
CA VAL A 629 -18.68 -11.56 16.70
C VAL A 629 -18.62 -11.18 15.22
N VAL A 630 -18.92 -12.09 14.30
CA VAL A 630 -18.81 -11.81 12.85
C VAL A 630 -19.84 -10.79 12.36
N LEU A 631 -21.04 -10.75 12.94
CA LEU A 631 -22.09 -9.80 12.55
C LEU A 631 -21.73 -8.33 12.77
N ILE A 632 -20.66 -8.01 13.50
CA ILE A 632 -20.23 -6.61 13.64
C ILE A 632 -19.39 -6.12 12.45
N VAL A 633 -18.77 -7.04 11.71
CA VAL A 633 -17.81 -6.73 10.63
C VAL A 633 -18.42 -5.82 9.55
N PRO A 634 -19.65 -6.04 9.03
CA PRO A 634 -20.21 -5.14 8.02
C PRO A 634 -20.38 -3.69 8.47
N MET A 635 -20.54 -3.46 9.79
CA MET A 635 -20.70 -2.11 10.34
C MET A 635 -19.37 -1.36 10.38
N CYS A 636 -18.24 -2.06 10.59
CA CYS A 636 -16.93 -1.42 10.52
C CYS A 636 -16.57 -1.04 9.08
N ILE A 637 -16.90 -1.91 8.12
CA ILE A 637 -16.71 -1.64 6.69
C ILE A 637 -17.52 -0.42 6.27
N LEU A 638 -18.79 -0.31 6.68
CA LEU A 638 -19.62 0.87 6.37
C LEU A 638 -18.98 2.16 6.85
N ALA A 639 -18.54 2.20 8.11
CA ALA A 639 -17.91 3.39 8.68
C ALA A 639 -16.59 3.76 8.00
N ALA A 640 -15.76 2.75 7.69
CA ALA A 640 -14.52 2.93 6.95
C ALA A 640 -14.77 3.51 5.55
N MET A 641 -15.71 2.95 4.80
CA MET A 641 -16.06 3.44 3.47
C MET A 641 -16.65 4.85 3.53
N ILE A 642 -17.49 5.17 4.52
CA ILE A 642 -18.00 6.54 4.69
C ILE A 642 -16.84 7.52 4.90
N GLY A 643 -15.87 7.20 5.75
CA GLY A 643 -14.71 8.07 6.00
C GLY A 643 -13.82 8.24 4.76
N VAL A 644 -13.57 7.17 4.02
CA VAL A 644 -12.80 7.18 2.76
C VAL A 644 -13.49 8.08 1.72
N ASN A 645 -14.79 7.91 1.50
CA ASN A 645 -15.55 8.72 0.55
C ASN A 645 -15.66 10.19 0.94
N ILE A 646 -15.85 10.51 2.24
CA ILE A 646 -15.90 11.91 2.72
C ILE A 646 -14.59 12.63 2.40
N ARG A 647 -13.47 11.91 2.40
CA ARG A 647 -12.15 12.45 2.07
C ARG A 647 -11.85 12.44 0.56
N GLY A 648 -12.76 11.94 -0.28
CA GLY A 648 -12.56 11.82 -1.72
C GLY A 648 -11.52 10.77 -2.11
N LEU A 649 -11.29 9.78 -1.24
CA LEU A 649 -10.38 8.67 -1.51
C LEU A 649 -11.13 7.47 -2.11
N ASP A 650 -10.38 6.62 -2.81
CA ASP A 650 -10.87 5.40 -3.44
C ASP A 650 -10.60 4.14 -2.60
N ASN A 651 -11.26 3.04 -2.95
CA ASN A 651 -11.02 1.73 -2.37
C ASN A 651 -9.79 1.08 -3.00
N ASN A 652 -8.60 1.56 -2.59
CA ASN A 652 -7.29 1.08 -3.00
C ASN A 652 -6.72 -0.01 -2.06
N ILE A 653 -5.55 -0.57 -2.39
CA ILE A 653 -4.92 -1.66 -1.61
C ILE A 653 -4.72 -1.28 -0.14
N LEU A 654 -4.37 -0.02 0.15
CA LEU A 654 -4.10 0.44 1.52
C LEU A 654 -5.39 0.52 2.34
N VAL A 655 -6.49 0.95 1.71
CA VAL A 655 -7.84 0.88 2.31
C VAL A 655 -8.23 -0.57 2.59
N GLN A 656 -7.99 -1.49 1.65
CA GLN A 656 -8.31 -2.91 1.83
C GLN A 656 -7.52 -3.54 2.98
N ILE A 657 -6.22 -3.24 3.10
CA ILE A 657 -5.41 -3.63 4.26
C ILE A 657 -6.00 -3.07 5.55
N GLY A 658 -6.40 -1.78 5.54
CA GLY A 658 -7.08 -1.15 6.66
C GLY A 658 -8.38 -1.88 7.05
N LEU A 659 -9.20 -2.31 6.08
CA LEU A 659 -10.39 -3.11 6.32
C LEU A 659 -10.05 -4.47 6.95
N VAL A 660 -8.99 -5.14 6.50
CA VAL A 660 -8.52 -6.40 7.10
C VAL A 660 -8.15 -6.19 8.58
N VAL A 661 -7.39 -5.12 8.89
CA VAL A 661 -7.06 -4.74 10.28
C VAL A 661 -8.33 -4.51 11.09
N LEU A 662 -9.31 -3.79 10.53
CA LEU A 662 -10.56 -3.48 11.18
C LEU A 662 -11.41 -4.72 11.47
N ILE A 663 -11.39 -5.76 10.64
CA ILE A 663 -12.07 -7.02 10.93
C ILE A 663 -11.54 -7.63 12.23
N ALA A 664 -10.21 -7.67 12.38
CA ALA A 664 -9.59 -8.22 13.57
C ALA A 664 -9.90 -7.38 14.83
N LEU A 665 -9.84 -6.04 14.71
CA LEU A 665 -10.17 -5.12 15.82
C LEU A 665 -11.65 -5.17 16.21
N ALA A 666 -12.54 -5.28 15.21
CA ALA A 666 -13.97 -5.41 15.44
C ALA A 666 -14.28 -6.72 16.15
N ALA A 667 -13.65 -7.82 15.71
CA ALA A 667 -13.76 -9.11 16.36
C ALA A 667 -13.24 -9.06 17.80
N LYS A 668 -12.08 -8.43 18.04
CA LYS A 668 -11.50 -8.24 19.38
C LYS A 668 -12.48 -7.56 20.35
N ASN A 669 -13.04 -6.42 19.95
CA ASN A 669 -13.98 -5.68 20.80
C ASN A 669 -15.24 -6.50 21.09
N ALA A 670 -15.74 -7.25 20.11
CA ALA A 670 -16.90 -8.10 20.28
C ALA A 670 -16.62 -9.32 21.18
N ILE A 671 -15.45 -9.97 21.04
CA ILE A 671 -15.00 -11.09 21.88
C ILE A 671 -14.99 -10.69 23.36
N LEU A 672 -14.50 -9.50 23.71
CA LEU A 672 -14.46 -9.04 25.10
C LEU A 672 -15.86 -8.91 25.73
N ILE A 673 -16.88 -8.53 24.95
CA ILE A 673 -18.25 -8.47 25.45
C ILE A 673 -18.85 -9.88 25.52
N VAL A 674 -18.67 -10.69 24.48
CA VAL A 674 -19.25 -12.03 24.35
C VAL A 674 -18.70 -12.99 25.40
N GLU A 675 -17.39 -12.97 25.65
CA GLU A 675 -16.72 -13.82 26.63
C GLU A 675 -17.20 -13.51 28.05
N PHE A 676 -17.22 -12.24 28.43
CA PHE A 676 -17.68 -11.81 29.75
C PHE A 676 -19.18 -12.05 29.94
N ALA A 677 -19.99 -11.93 28.88
CA ALA A 677 -21.40 -12.28 28.94
C ALA A 677 -21.59 -13.79 29.14
N LYS A 678 -20.80 -14.63 28.46
CA LYS A 678 -20.80 -16.09 28.66
C LYS A 678 -20.40 -16.46 30.08
N GLN A 679 -19.31 -15.87 30.61
CA GLN A 679 -18.88 -16.10 31.99
C GLN A 679 -19.98 -15.71 33.00
N ALA A 680 -20.63 -14.56 32.80
CA ALA A 680 -21.75 -14.14 33.64
C ALA A 680 -22.97 -15.09 33.55
N GLU A 681 -23.26 -15.65 32.37
CA GLU A 681 -24.29 -16.71 32.25
C GLU A 681 -23.88 -18.01 32.96
N ASP A 682 -22.61 -18.40 32.86
CA ASP A 682 -22.06 -19.59 33.53
C ASP A 682 -22.07 -19.42 35.07
N GLU A 683 -22.01 -18.18 35.56
CA GLU A 683 -22.24 -17.79 36.97
C GLU A 683 -23.74 -17.76 37.37
N GLY A 684 -24.66 -18.02 36.44
CA GLY A 684 -26.09 -18.18 36.69
C GLY A 684 -26.98 -16.98 36.32
N LEU A 685 -26.44 -15.92 35.69
CA LEU A 685 -27.26 -14.81 35.20
C LEU A 685 -28.10 -15.20 33.96
N SER A 686 -29.23 -14.54 33.78
CA SER A 686 -30.02 -14.67 32.56
C SER A 686 -29.27 -14.06 31.36
N ARG A 687 -29.50 -14.56 30.15
CA ARG A 687 -28.84 -14.04 28.93
C ARG A 687 -28.96 -12.53 28.71
N TRP A 688 -30.07 -11.95 29.16
CA TRP A 688 -30.30 -10.51 29.04
C TRP A 688 -29.45 -9.74 30.06
N ASP A 689 -29.44 -10.20 31.31
CA ASP A 689 -28.74 -9.53 32.41
C ASP A 689 -27.22 -9.73 32.28
N ALA A 690 -26.78 -10.90 31.81
CA ALA A 690 -25.39 -11.20 31.50
C ALA A 690 -24.84 -10.27 30.40
N ALA A 691 -25.59 -10.08 29.30
CA ALA A 691 -25.21 -9.16 28.23
C ALA A 691 -25.10 -7.70 28.71
N VAL A 692 -26.02 -7.26 29.57
CA VAL A 692 -25.99 -5.90 30.16
C VAL A 692 -24.81 -5.75 31.11
N ARG A 693 -24.57 -6.74 31.97
CA ARG A 693 -23.46 -6.74 32.93
C ARG A 693 -22.12 -6.69 32.21
N ALA A 694 -21.92 -7.54 31.21
CA ALA A 694 -20.72 -7.55 30.40
C ALA A 694 -20.51 -6.23 29.66
N ALA A 695 -21.57 -5.67 29.05
CA ALA A 695 -21.49 -4.38 28.40
C ALA A 695 -21.04 -3.27 29.37
N GLN A 696 -21.64 -3.18 30.56
CA GLN A 696 -21.28 -2.18 31.57
C GLN A 696 -19.84 -2.30 32.06
N THR A 697 -19.39 -3.52 32.40
CA THR A 697 -18.03 -3.73 32.92
C THR A 697 -16.95 -3.54 31.86
N ARG A 698 -17.28 -3.80 30.59
CA ARG A 698 -16.32 -3.68 29.48
C ARG A 698 -16.31 -2.32 28.79
N LEU A 699 -17.26 -1.41 29.07
CA LEU A 699 -17.31 -0.10 28.43
C LEU A 699 -16.01 0.70 28.64
N ARG A 700 -15.47 0.77 29.87
CA ARG A 700 -14.22 1.49 30.16
C ARG A 700 -13.02 0.89 29.42
N PRO A 701 -12.73 -0.42 29.54
CA PRO A 701 -11.67 -1.05 28.78
C PRO A 701 -11.81 -0.83 27.26
N ILE A 702 -13.00 -1.05 26.69
CA ILE A 702 -13.21 -0.96 25.23
C ILE A 702 -13.02 0.48 24.72
N LEU A 703 -13.53 1.49 25.44
CA LEU A 703 -13.33 2.89 25.05
C LEU A 703 -11.86 3.29 25.19
N MET A 704 -11.19 2.86 26.26
CA MET A 704 -9.78 3.16 26.48
C MET A 704 -8.92 2.64 25.32
N THR A 705 -9.12 1.37 24.93
CA THR A 705 -8.32 0.73 23.88
C THR A 705 -8.68 1.26 22.50
N SER A 706 -9.97 1.48 22.25
CA SER A 706 -10.43 2.12 21.02
C SER A 706 -9.87 3.52 20.85
N PHE A 707 -9.88 4.36 21.89
CA PHE A 707 -9.30 5.70 21.81
C PHE A 707 -7.78 5.65 21.65
N ALA A 708 -7.08 4.76 22.36
CA ALA A 708 -5.64 4.60 22.17
C ALA A 708 -5.32 4.28 20.71
N PHE A 709 -6.06 3.37 20.09
CA PHE A 709 -5.90 3.03 18.69
C PHE A 709 -6.28 4.18 17.75
N ILE A 710 -7.46 4.81 17.96
CA ILE A 710 -7.94 5.97 17.16
C ILE A 710 -6.90 7.09 17.18
N PHE A 711 -6.43 7.51 18.35
CA PHE A 711 -5.42 8.56 18.47
C PHE A 711 -4.04 8.11 17.95
N GLY A 712 -3.71 6.82 18.04
CA GLY A 712 -2.51 6.26 17.44
C GLY A 712 -2.48 6.35 15.91
N VAL A 713 -3.64 6.29 15.24
CA VAL A 713 -3.74 6.41 13.77
C VAL A 713 -4.02 7.83 13.28
N VAL A 714 -4.33 8.78 14.18
CA VAL A 714 -4.53 10.20 13.81
C VAL A 714 -3.31 10.79 13.07
N PRO A 715 -2.05 10.57 13.50
CA PRO A 715 -0.88 11.05 12.77
C PRO A 715 -0.82 10.53 11.33
N LEU A 716 -1.26 9.28 11.06
CA LEU A 716 -1.32 8.74 9.70
C LEU A 716 -2.39 9.45 8.88
N MET A 717 -3.57 9.66 9.47
CA MET A 717 -4.70 10.33 8.82
C MET A 717 -4.40 11.80 8.48
N LEU A 718 -3.58 12.48 9.29
CA LEU A 718 -3.23 13.90 9.12
C LEU A 718 -1.82 14.09 8.53
N ALA A 719 -1.16 13.01 8.14
CA ALA A 719 0.21 13.03 7.63
C ALA A 719 0.35 13.97 6.42
N THR A 720 1.42 14.76 6.40
CA THR A 720 1.84 15.59 5.27
C THR A 720 3.27 15.24 4.85
N GLY A 721 3.71 15.76 3.71
CA GLY A 721 5.06 15.54 3.18
C GLY A 721 5.19 14.26 2.34
N PRO A 722 6.41 13.73 2.17
CA PRO A 722 6.69 12.60 1.28
C PRO A 722 5.84 11.37 1.61
N GLY A 723 5.15 10.82 0.60
CA GLY A 723 4.31 9.62 0.74
C GLY A 723 3.14 9.80 1.72
N ALA A 724 2.65 11.02 1.90
CA ALA A 724 1.49 11.32 2.75
C ALA A 724 0.22 10.61 2.25
N GLU A 725 0.06 10.46 0.94
CA GLU A 725 -1.11 9.88 0.28
C GLU A 725 -1.34 8.43 0.72
N MET A 726 -0.26 7.64 0.81
CA MET A 726 -0.31 6.27 1.33
C MET A 726 -0.72 6.24 2.81
N ARG A 727 -0.16 7.14 3.63
CA ARG A 727 -0.45 7.25 5.07
C ARG A 727 -1.90 7.67 5.32
N GLN A 728 -2.36 8.68 4.60
CA GLN A 728 -3.72 9.20 4.70
C GLN A 728 -4.75 8.18 4.24
N SER A 729 -4.47 7.42 3.17
CA SER A 729 -5.35 6.35 2.69
C SER A 729 -5.59 5.28 3.77
N LEU A 730 -4.51 4.70 4.30
CA LEU A 730 -4.58 3.71 5.36
C LEU A 730 -5.17 4.30 6.66
N GLY A 731 -4.67 5.46 7.08
CA GLY A 731 -5.05 6.12 8.32
C GLY A 731 -6.53 6.53 8.34
N THR A 732 -7.07 7.06 7.24
CA THR A 732 -8.47 7.47 7.15
C THR A 732 -9.41 6.27 7.23
N ALA A 733 -9.12 5.19 6.49
CA ALA A 733 -9.91 3.97 6.52
C ALA A 733 -9.95 3.37 7.94
N VAL A 734 -8.78 3.23 8.56
CA VAL A 734 -8.65 2.64 9.89
C VAL A 734 -9.24 3.53 10.99
N PHE A 735 -9.04 4.86 10.93
CA PHE A 735 -9.60 5.82 11.90
C PHE A 735 -11.14 5.80 11.88
N SER A 736 -11.73 5.97 10.69
CA SER A 736 -13.19 6.02 10.53
C SER A 736 -13.83 4.66 10.80
N GLY A 737 -13.19 3.57 10.36
CA GLY A 737 -13.60 2.22 10.69
C GLY A 737 -13.57 1.95 12.19
N MET A 738 -12.52 2.36 12.91
CA MET A 738 -12.42 2.13 14.35
C MET A 738 -13.49 2.93 15.12
N LEU A 739 -13.76 4.17 14.72
CA LEU A 739 -14.90 4.94 15.26
C LEU A 739 -16.22 4.19 15.06
N GLY A 740 -16.42 3.61 13.88
CA GLY A 740 -17.55 2.74 13.58
C GLY A 740 -17.60 1.50 14.47
N VAL A 741 -16.49 0.78 14.62
CA VAL A 741 -16.37 -0.40 15.50
C VAL A 741 -16.75 -0.04 16.93
N THR A 742 -16.27 1.08 17.45
CA THR A 742 -16.55 1.48 18.83
C THR A 742 -18.03 1.84 18.99
N LEU A 743 -18.60 2.63 18.07
CA LEU A 743 -19.99 3.06 18.15
C LEU A 743 -20.96 1.89 17.94
N PHE A 744 -20.83 1.20 16.80
CA PHE A 744 -21.73 0.09 16.44
C PHE A 744 -21.45 -1.14 17.28
N GLY A 745 -20.20 -1.43 17.63
CA GLY A 745 -19.83 -2.61 18.43
C GLY A 745 -20.42 -2.56 19.83
N LEU A 746 -20.37 -1.40 20.49
CA LEU A 746 -21.01 -1.22 21.80
C LEU A 746 -22.54 -1.37 21.71
N LEU A 747 -23.18 -0.88 20.64
CA LEU A 747 -24.63 -0.94 20.49
C LEU A 747 -25.15 -2.34 20.10
N PHE A 748 -24.51 -2.99 19.13
CA PHE A 748 -25.05 -4.20 18.49
C PHE A 748 -24.53 -5.51 19.10
N THR A 749 -23.28 -5.58 19.59
CA THR A 749 -22.70 -6.83 20.09
C THR A 749 -23.52 -7.48 21.22
N PRO A 750 -24.00 -6.74 22.24
CA PRO A 750 -24.83 -7.33 23.30
C PRO A 750 -26.15 -7.91 22.75
N VAL A 751 -26.72 -7.27 21.71
CA VAL A 751 -27.95 -7.75 21.06
C VAL A 751 -27.66 -9.01 20.24
N PHE A 752 -26.57 -9.02 19.48
CA PHE A 752 -26.14 -10.19 18.72
C PHE A 752 -25.83 -11.39 19.60
N TYR A 753 -25.25 -11.16 20.78
CA TYR A 753 -25.06 -12.20 21.79
C TYR A 753 -26.39 -12.84 22.24
N VAL A 754 -27.40 -12.02 22.55
CA VAL A 754 -28.69 -12.60 22.97
C VAL A 754 -29.42 -13.31 21.84
N ILE A 755 -29.29 -12.81 20.60
CA ILE A 755 -29.80 -13.51 19.41
C ILE A 755 -29.10 -14.86 19.24
N SER A 756 -27.77 -14.90 19.33
CA SER A 756 -27.01 -16.13 19.16
C SER A 756 -27.31 -17.16 20.24
N ARG A 757 -27.48 -16.75 21.50
CA ARG A 757 -27.93 -17.64 22.58
C ARG A 757 -29.38 -18.11 22.41
N LYS A 758 -30.27 -17.27 21.88
CA LYS A 758 -31.63 -17.68 21.52
C LYS A 758 -31.60 -18.77 20.43
N LEU A 759 -30.77 -18.61 19.40
CA LEU A 759 -30.57 -19.61 18.34
C LEU A 759 -29.98 -20.91 18.88
N ALA A 760 -29.01 -20.83 19.80
CA ALA A 760 -28.40 -22.00 20.44
C ALA A 760 -29.42 -22.85 21.20
N GLY A 761 -30.43 -22.23 21.83
CA GLY A 761 -31.50 -22.93 22.52
C GLY A 761 -32.42 -23.77 21.61
N TYR A 762 -32.37 -23.55 20.29
CA TYR A 762 -33.10 -24.34 19.29
C TYR A 762 -32.23 -25.45 18.65
N MET A 763 -30.93 -25.52 18.96
CA MET A 763 -30.04 -26.57 18.47
C MET A 763 -30.05 -27.81 19.39
N PRO A 764 -29.82 -29.03 18.87
CA PRO A 764 -29.75 -30.24 19.68
C PRO A 764 -28.61 -30.13 20.71
N LYS A 765 -28.92 -30.31 22.00
CA LYS A 765 -27.90 -30.37 23.05
C LYS A 765 -27.07 -31.64 22.88
N ALA A 766 -25.74 -31.51 22.82
CA ALA A 766 -24.85 -32.65 23.00
C ALA A 766 -25.03 -33.23 24.42
N PRO A 767 -24.92 -34.56 24.61
CA PRO A 767 -25.04 -35.17 25.93
C PRO A 767 -24.00 -34.59 26.88
N GLU A 768 -24.45 -34.18 28.05
CA GLU A 768 -23.66 -33.59 29.12
C GLU A 768 -22.61 -34.61 29.58
N LYS A 769 -21.33 -34.39 29.25
CA LYS A 769 -20.24 -35.14 29.87
C LYS A 769 -20.12 -34.64 31.31
N GLU A 770 -20.44 -35.49 32.28
CA GLU A 770 -20.08 -35.27 33.68
C GLU A 770 -18.58 -34.94 33.75
N ARG A 771 -18.27 -33.66 33.94
CA ARG A 771 -16.92 -33.23 34.31
C ARG A 771 -16.75 -33.60 35.78
N THR A 772 -16.11 -34.73 36.04
CA THR A 772 -15.51 -35.01 37.33
C THR A 772 -14.49 -33.91 37.62
N LEU A 773 -14.80 -33.03 38.56
CA LEU A 773 -13.86 -32.03 39.05
C LEU A 773 -12.71 -32.78 39.76
N PRO A 774 -11.43 -32.45 39.49
CA PRO A 774 -10.34 -32.97 40.30
C PRO A 774 -10.51 -32.42 41.72
N THR A 775 -10.73 -33.32 42.68
CA THR A 775 -10.70 -32.97 44.09
C THR A 775 -9.32 -32.44 44.43
N THR A 776 -9.29 -31.38 45.22
CA THR A 776 -8.10 -30.65 45.66
C THR A 776 -7.23 -31.50 46.59
N TYR A 777 -6.66 -32.62 46.14
CA TYR A 777 -5.45 -33.28 46.66
C TYR A 777 -5.08 -34.38 45.65
N GLY A 778 -3.93 -34.23 45.00
CA GLY A 778 -3.47 -35.14 43.93
C GLY A 778 -3.11 -36.54 44.43
N THR A 779 -4.09 -37.43 44.47
CA THR A 779 -3.90 -38.88 44.45
C THR A 779 -5.01 -39.50 43.58
N PRO A 780 -4.70 -40.43 42.66
CA PRO A 780 -5.72 -41.13 41.88
C PRO A 780 -6.62 -41.97 42.82
N GLU A 781 -7.91 -42.10 42.48
CA GLU A 781 -8.80 -43.07 43.12
C GLU A 781 -8.23 -44.48 42.94
N HIS A 782 -7.87 -45.13 44.04
CA HIS A 782 -7.70 -46.58 44.06
C HIS A 782 -9.09 -47.22 43.90
N ASP A 783 -9.22 -48.08 42.88
CA ASP A 783 -10.36 -48.97 42.69
C ASP A 783 -10.78 -49.61 44.01
N ARG A 784 -12.05 -49.42 44.36
CA ARG A 784 -12.69 -50.16 45.45
C ARG A 784 -12.72 -51.64 45.07
N ILE A 785 -11.89 -52.43 45.74
CA ILE A 785 -12.01 -53.88 45.74
C ILE A 785 -13.25 -54.22 46.57
N ASP A 786 -14.33 -54.65 45.90
CA ASP A 786 -15.49 -55.22 46.57
C ASP A 786 -15.12 -56.53 47.29
N PRO A 787 -15.64 -56.79 48.51
CA PRO A 787 -15.38 -58.01 49.25
C PRO A 787 -16.05 -59.23 48.57
N PRO A 788 -15.44 -60.44 48.66
CA PRO A 788 -15.93 -61.60 47.94
C PRO A 788 -17.26 -62.09 48.51
N ALA A 789 -18.24 -62.29 47.62
CA ALA A 789 -19.50 -62.95 47.92
C ALA A 789 -19.26 -64.42 48.31
N SER A 790 -19.90 -64.82 49.40
CA SER A 790 -19.91 -66.19 49.90
C SER A 790 -20.72 -67.13 49.00
N GLY A 791 -20.07 -68.19 48.51
CA GLY A 791 -20.63 -69.55 48.42
C GLY A 791 -21.49 -69.90 47.20
N ALA A 792 -20.89 -70.66 46.27
CA ALA A 792 -21.31 -72.03 45.89
C ALA A 792 -20.44 -72.56 44.73
N ALA A 793 -19.84 -73.73 44.92
CA ALA A 793 -19.19 -74.54 43.88
C ALA A 793 -20.12 -75.73 43.53
N PRO A 794 -19.79 -76.57 42.52
CA PRO A 794 -19.45 -76.28 41.13
C PRO A 794 -20.37 -77.10 40.17
N ALA A 795 -20.34 -76.82 38.87
CA ALA A 795 -20.80 -77.77 37.85
C ALA A 795 -19.78 -77.84 36.71
N ALA A 796 -19.29 -79.06 36.49
CA ALA A 796 -18.39 -79.46 35.42
C ALA A 796 -19.06 -79.38 34.05
N GLY A 797 -18.27 -79.17 32.99
CA GLY A 797 -18.73 -79.32 31.61
C GLY A 797 -17.72 -78.80 30.59
N ASP A 798 -17.00 -79.74 30.00
CA ASP A 798 -15.99 -79.59 28.94
C ASP A 798 -16.52 -79.04 27.60
N ALA A 799 -15.55 -78.56 26.81
CA ALA A 799 -15.42 -78.65 25.35
C ALA A 799 -16.34 -77.80 24.44
N ALA A 800 -15.75 -76.77 23.81
CA ALA A 800 -15.19 -76.82 22.44
C ALA A 800 -14.60 -75.45 22.05
#